data_AF-A0A673AM39-F1
#
_entry.id   AF-A0A673AM39-F1
#
_cell.length_a   1.000
_cell.length_b   1.000
_cell.length_c   1.000
_cell.angle_alpha   90.00
_cell.angle_beta   90.00
_cell.angle_gamma   90.00
#
_symmetry.space_group_name_H-M   'P 1'
#
loop_
_entity.id
_entity.type
_entity.pdbx_description
1 polymer ?
#
loop_
_entity_poly.entity_id
_entity_poly.type
_entity_poly.pdbx_seq_one_letter_code
_entity_poly.pdbx_strand_id
1 'polypeptide(L)'
;LTITNLNAFELTGKGDLALLENLVKKSPEVLSEKDECGASPLHHAAAGGHVTLIQFITTVIDSQELNSCDEHGNAPLHWAVERNKAESCRALMDLGADPNILNTALMSPLHLAVSHGHNSLNRLWSSACTDGQHTDALSLTKNCLCLSFSPSIFCLLKLKHGARLCQQNKLGHFPIHAAAFAGAKKAMEVILKAGEEFGHILENHINYLDKSKSSPLHLAVRGGNIDAIRLCLISGAKIDQQQNDRSTPLHLACTQGAIEVVRMMLSSVDKVEDVINLTDGACQTPLHRATIFDHTELAEYLISLGADFNSIDCKGNTPLLLATSCGAWKTVALLLSKGANVNVKDRCGCNFLHLAILQPKGLKNLPEEVLQHNSVKALVSCEDNEGCTPLHYACRLGIHDSVKNMLGLSGQLGLECKSKDKKSALHFAAQYGRINTCHQLLDSIKDSRLLNEGDERGQTPLHLASAGGHTKVVQLLLRKGALFHSDYKGWTCLHHAAAEGYTQTMDILLSAHIKLLDKIDEDGNTALHVAARQGHVAAVKLLLSRGAEILLNKNDTSFLHEAVQNGKKDVVNAIIDSDRHVDALRLFKPGSTQRSPVLDLIEFLPESFKHLLDNCVRESDDDPNSPNFHFAYLPQVFVQLTPLCLSHLPLQAMVQYHRIELLNHPVCKKYLAMKWIAYGSIAHVLNMFLYLLGLLPLTHLIVTLRPSLNYTDTGEPQVEMVHISFFEVQLTMEILMQIISLWLYWIIYTSTIRWNYFKDYSNECDWASAIMSLLFIIPLMLNVEGSLHWQAGAVAVLNSWIGFLLYLQRFEGVGIYVVMFGEIMKTLVRIIMVFLYLLLAFGLAFYALMLNQEEFQTVPLSLMQTFVMMVGELNYQNNFLDAYLKNKLPFGLLTYTIFMSFVLFMPILLVNLMIGLAVGDIAEVQRNAALKRIAMQIDLHTALEDKLPYWFMKRVDKPSVIIYPNRKCSRVSHFETNSVVWSRLQVKSQHCTKIEDELKKQKYRMKEMSNTLEKQHNLLKLIIQKMEITTEADEYDGPVNLRGRLWPSLSYVKPRTTVSKWVPLMKERKKNILHLFS
;
A
#
# COMPACT_ATOMS: atom_id res chain seq x y z
N LEU A 1 -11.33 40.02 62.20
CA LEU A 1 -11.74 39.61 60.84
C LEU A 1 -10.56 38.89 60.19
N THR A 2 -10.59 37.56 60.34
CA THR A 2 -9.93 36.49 59.56
C THR A 2 -8.61 36.77 58.84
N ILE A 3 -7.52 36.29 59.46
CA ILE A 3 -6.13 36.23 58.99
C ILE A 3 -5.93 35.03 58.03
N THR A 4 -6.79 34.86 57.02
CA THR A 4 -6.81 33.61 56.21
C THR A 4 -6.64 33.81 54.71
N ASN A 5 -6.06 34.92 54.23
CA ASN A 5 -5.59 35.05 52.83
C ASN A 5 -4.65 36.28 52.66
N LEU A 6 -3.48 36.28 53.32
CA LEU A 6 -2.41 37.22 52.98
C LEU A 6 -1.36 36.47 52.16
N ASN A 7 -1.28 36.80 50.86
CA ASN A 7 -0.40 36.13 49.92
C ASN A 7 1.03 36.69 50.07
N ALA A 8 2.01 35.85 50.40
CA ALA A 8 3.37 36.29 50.70
C ALA A 8 4.03 37.02 49.54
N PHE A 9 3.75 36.60 48.30
CA PHE A 9 4.24 37.25 47.07
C PHE A 9 3.74 38.69 46.90
N GLU A 10 2.51 39.00 47.33
CA GLU A 10 1.97 40.36 47.25
C GLU A 10 2.61 41.28 48.29
N LEU A 11 2.91 40.74 49.47
CA LEU A 11 3.62 41.46 50.54
C LEU A 11 5.08 41.73 50.19
N THR A 12 5.78 40.76 49.58
CA THR A 12 7.16 40.97 49.13
C THR A 12 7.26 41.93 47.95
N GLY A 13 6.26 41.96 47.06
CA GLY A 13 6.16 42.97 46.01
C GLY A 13 5.91 44.39 46.52
N LYS A 14 5.07 44.54 47.56
CA LYS A 14 4.74 45.86 48.17
C LYS A 14 5.82 46.39 49.13
N GLY A 15 6.63 45.52 49.73
CA GLY A 15 7.77 45.91 50.58
C GLY A 15 7.44 46.05 52.08
N ASP A 16 6.32 45.49 52.54
CA ASP A 16 5.88 45.62 53.95
C ASP A 16 6.60 44.61 54.88
N LEU A 17 7.77 44.99 55.38
CA LEU A 17 8.61 44.18 56.27
C LEU A 17 7.88 43.72 57.55
N ALA A 18 7.14 44.61 58.22
CA ALA A 18 6.50 44.31 59.51
C ALA A 18 5.38 43.26 59.43
N LEU A 19 4.70 43.18 58.28
CA LEU A 19 3.67 42.17 58.04
C LEU A 19 4.28 40.84 57.61
N LEU A 20 5.37 40.88 56.82
CA LEU A 20 6.12 39.68 56.44
C LEU A 20 6.80 39.05 57.66
N GLU A 21 7.44 39.82 58.54
CA GLU A 21 8.03 39.32 59.80
C GLU A 21 7.01 38.60 60.69
N ASN A 22 5.81 39.15 60.80
CA ASN A 22 4.73 38.54 61.57
C ASN A 22 4.18 37.26 60.93
N LEU A 23 4.21 37.16 59.60
CA LEU A 23 3.85 35.95 58.84
C LEU A 23 4.93 34.88 58.96
N VAL A 24 6.20 35.24 58.81
CA VAL A 24 7.36 34.34 58.91
C VAL A 24 7.51 33.77 60.33
N LYS A 25 7.24 34.57 61.38
CA LYS A 25 7.21 34.09 62.77
C LYS A 25 6.09 33.08 63.04
N LYS A 26 4.99 33.12 62.29
CA LYS A 26 3.86 32.20 62.44
C LYS A 26 4.00 30.95 61.57
N SER A 27 4.62 31.07 60.41
CA SER A 27 4.78 30.00 59.43
C SER A 27 6.04 30.26 58.58
N PRO A 28 7.19 29.64 58.90
CA PRO A 28 8.44 29.84 58.15
C PRO A 28 8.42 29.20 56.75
N GLU A 29 7.54 28.22 56.53
CA GLU A 29 7.37 27.51 55.24
C GLU A 29 6.87 28.43 54.11
N VAL A 30 6.29 29.59 54.45
CA VAL A 30 5.77 30.58 53.48
C VAL A 30 6.87 31.21 52.62
N LEU A 31 8.13 31.15 53.07
CA LEU A 31 9.28 31.67 52.30
C LEU A 31 9.81 30.70 51.25
N SER A 32 9.50 29.40 51.36
CA SER A 32 9.89 28.37 50.40
C SER A 32 8.77 28.02 49.41
N GLU A 33 7.58 28.61 49.56
CA GLU A 33 6.49 28.53 48.58
C GLU A 33 6.92 29.16 47.25
N LYS A 34 6.57 28.51 46.13
CA LYS A 34 6.82 28.99 44.78
C LYS A 34 5.52 29.39 44.11
N ASP A 35 5.54 30.47 43.34
CA ASP A 35 4.38 30.90 42.54
C ASP A 35 4.15 29.99 41.32
N GLU A 36 3.10 30.27 40.54
CA GLU A 36 2.75 29.51 39.32
C GLU A 36 3.85 29.50 38.25
N CYS A 37 4.85 30.39 38.36
CA CYS A 37 6.02 30.47 37.47
C CYS A 37 7.29 29.86 38.10
N GLY A 38 7.17 29.22 39.26
CA GLY A 38 8.28 28.64 40.00
C GLY A 38 9.15 29.65 40.76
N ALA A 39 8.75 30.93 40.84
CA ALA A 39 9.53 31.99 41.48
C ALA A 39 9.24 32.07 43.00
N SER A 40 10.31 32.27 43.77
CA SER A 40 10.23 32.43 45.23
C SER A 40 9.92 33.88 45.64
N PRO A 41 9.50 34.13 46.89
CA PRO A 41 9.29 35.49 47.41
C PRO A 41 10.54 36.39 47.29
N LEU A 42 11.74 35.81 47.24
CA LEU A 42 13.01 36.49 46.99
C LEU A 42 13.09 37.11 45.58
N HIS A 43 12.53 36.46 44.55
CA HIS A 43 12.49 36.99 43.18
C HIS A 43 11.64 38.26 43.10
N HIS A 44 10.48 38.25 43.76
CA HIS A 44 9.58 39.41 43.85
C HIS A 44 10.20 40.56 44.66
N ALA A 45 10.91 40.25 45.75
CA ALA A 45 11.66 41.22 46.54
C ALA A 45 12.79 41.89 45.72
N ALA A 46 13.57 41.07 45.00
CA ALA A 46 14.65 41.51 44.12
C ALA A 46 14.14 42.44 43.02
N ALA A 47 13.03 42.08 42.38
CA ALA A 47 12.36 42.89 41.35
C ALA A 47 11.72 44.18 41.90
N GLY A 48 11.25 44.17 43.15
CA GLY A 48 10.67 45.32 43.84
C GLY A 48 11.70 46.42 44.15
N GLY A 49 12.94 46.03 44.45
CA GLY A 49 13.97 46.98 44.91
C GLY A 49 14.14 47.02 46.44
N HIS A 50 13.55 46.08 47.17
CA HIS A 50 13.42 46.15 48.63
C HIS A 50 14.61 45.51 49.34
N VAL A 51 15.72 46.25 49.44
CA VAL A 51 17.01 45.75 49.99
C VAL A 51 16.88 45.19 51.41
N THR A 52 16.13 45.86 52.28
CA THR A 52 15.90 45.42 53.66
C THR A 52 15.14 44.09 53.73
N LEU A 53 14.20 43.89 52.79
CA LEU A 53 13.44 42.66 52.67
C LEU A 53 14.30 41.52 52.12
N ILE A 54 15.16 41.81 51.13
CA ILE A 54 16.13 40.84 50.58
C ILE A 54 17.08 40.38 51.69
N GLN A 55 17.64 41.30 52.48
CA GLN A 55 18.51 40.96 53.61
C GLN A 55 17.77 40.13 54.66
N PHE A 56 16.54 40.52 55.03
CA PHE A 56 15.73 39.78 55.99
C PHE A 56 15.40 38.36 55.52
N ILE A 57 14.91 38.21 54.28
CA ILE A 57 14.60 36.90 53.69
C ILE A 57 15.84 36.01 53.67
N THR A 58 17.00 36.58 53.34
CA THR A 58 18.29 35.85 53.30
C THR A 58 18.79 35.44 54.68
N THR A 59 18.41 36.14 55.75
CA THR A 59 18.76 35.72 57.13
C THR A 59 17.97 34.51 57.63
N VAL A 60 16.85 34.20 56.98
CA VAL A 60 15.94 33.11 57.36
C VAL A 60 16.10 31.88 56.45
N ILE A 61 16.67 32.06 55.25
CA ILE A 61 16.79 31.04 54.19
C ILE A 61 18.25 30.54 54.05
N ASP A 62 18.43 29.29 53.61
CA ASP A 62 19.74 28.71 53.29
C ASP A 62 20.42 29.38 52.07
N SER A 63 21.75 29.51 52.10
CA SER A 63 22.54 30.17 51.05
C SER A 63 22.39 29.58 49.64
N GLN A 64 21.89 28.34 49.51
CA GLN A 64 21.64 27.69 48.23
C GLN A 64 20.39 28.23 47.50
N GLU A 65 19.39 28.76 48.22
CA GLU A 65 18.18 29.29 47.58
C GLU A 65 18.38 30.69 46.95
N LEU A 66 19.51 31.34 47.23
CA LEU A 66 19.89 32.64 46.67
C LEU A 66 20.06 32.60 45.13
N ASN A 67 20.39 31.41 44.63
CA ASN A 67 20.55 31.07 43.22
C ASN A 67 19.39 30.21 42.67
N SER A 68 18.29 30.08 43.43
CA SER A 68 17.10 29.35 42.98
C SER A 68 16.58 29.97 41.68
N CYS A 69 16.21 29.14 40.72
CA CYS A 69 15.73 29.60 39.42
C CYS A 69 14.21 29.39 39.30
N ASP A 70 13.56 30.32 38.61
CA ASP A 70 12.19 30.15 38.12
C ASP A 70 12.11 29.11 36.99
N GLU A 71 10.90 28.81 36.48
CA GLU A 71 10.72 27.87 35.36
C GLU A 71 11.46 28.28 34.07
N HIS A 72 11.84 29.56 33.94
CA HIS A 72 12.59 30.10 32.82
C HIS A 72 14.11 30.10 33.07
N GLY A 73 14.58 29.55 34.20
CA GLY A 73 15.99 29.53 34.58
C GLY A 73 16.51 30.87 35.10
N ASN A 74 15.66 31.86 35.35
CA ASN A 74 16.07 33.16 35.86
C ASN A 74 16.21 33.11 37.39
N ALA A 75 17.42 33.42 37.88
CA ALA A 75 17.67 33.67 39.30
C ALA A 75 17.13 35.05 39.76
N PRO A 76 17.03 35.33 41.07
CA PRO A 76 16.59 36.64 41.59
C PRO A 76 17.41 37.81 41.05
N LEU A 77 18.69 37.58 40.74
CA LEU A 77 19.58 38.55 40.12
C LEU A 77 19.14 38.93 38.69
N HIS A 78 18.59 38.00 37.91
CA HIS A 78 18.04 38.29 36.57
C HIS A 78 16.80 39.19 36.66
N TRP A 79 15.91 38.93 37.62
CA TRP A 79 14.71 39.73 37.85
C TRP A 79 15.06 41.16 38.32
N ALA A 80 16.08 41.31 39.16
CA ALA A 80 16.58 42.62 39.57
C ALA A 80 17.18 43.40 38.38
N VAL A 81 17.92 42.72 37.49
CA VAL A 81 18.48 43.33 36.28
C VAL A 81 17.38 43.75 35.30
N GLU A 82 16.41 42.88 35.05
CA GLU A 82 15.29 43.14 34.14
C GLU A 82 14.50 44.39 34.56
N ARG A 83 14.32 44.61 35.87
CA ARG A 83 13.64 45.79 36.42
C ARG A 83 14.56 46.98 36.75
N ASN A 84 15.82 46.94 36.33
CA ASN A 84 16.84 47.98 36.52
C ASN A 84 17.06 48.38 38.00
N LYS A 85 17.09 47.41 38.92
CA LYS A 85 17.23 47.63 40.36
C LYS A 85 18.68 47.46 40.81
N ALA A 86 19.48 48.52 40.66
CA ALA A 86 20.91 48.50 40.97
C ALA A 86 21.25 48.16 42.44
N GLU A 87 20.42 48.61 43.37
CA GLU A 87 20.64 48.37 44.81
C GLU A 87 20.30 46.92 45.19
N SER A 88 19.25 46.33 44.62
CA SER A 88 18.98 44.90 44.76
C SER A 88 20.09 44.05 44.18
N CYS A 89 20.62 44.39 42.98
CA CYS A 89 21.73 43.65 42.39
C CYS A 89 22.98 43.71 43.27
N ARG A 90 23.28 44.89 43.84
CA ARG A 90 24.41 45.06 44.78
C ARG A 90 24.20 44.22 46.03
N ALA A 91 23.04 44.33 46.66
CA ALA A 91 22.72 43.57 47.87
C ALA A 91 22.78 42.06 47.63
N LEU A 92 22.26 41.56 46.50
CA LEU A 92 22.33 40.14 46.16
C LEU A 92 23.77 39.68 45.88
N MET A 93 24.59 40.48 45.21
CA MET A 93 26.01 40.16 44.98
C MET A 93 26.83 40.20 46.28
N ASP A 94 26.58 41.18 47.16
CA ASP A 94 27.20 41.28 48.48
C ASP A 94 26.82 40.08 49.38
N LEU A 95 25.63 39.51 49.18
CA LEU A 95 25.13 38.31 49.85
C LEU A 95 25.59 36.99 49.19
N GLY A 96 26.39 37.04 48.10
CA GLY A 96 27.00 35.87 47.46
C GLY A 96 26.24 35.27 46.26
N ALA A 97 25.35 36.02 45.59
CA ALA A 97 24.67 35.56 44.37
C ALA A 97 25.66 35.34 43.22
N ASP A 98 25.52 34.23 42.48
CA ASP A 98 26.39 33.94 41.34
C ASP A 98 26.05 34.82 40.13
N PRO A 99 26.93 35.73 39.68
CA PRO A 99 26.67 36.65 38.58
C PRO A 99 26.73 35.97 37.20
N ASN A 100 27.12 34.71 37.14
CA ASN A 100 27.36 33.94 35.92
C ASN A 100 26.27 32.89 35.65
N ILE A 101 25.22 32.81 36.47
CA ILE A 101 24.09 31.91 36.22
C ILE A 101 23.47 32.26 34.88
N LEU A 102 23.12 31.23 34.11
CA LEU A 102 22.52 31.36 32.80
C LEU A 102 21.05 30.96 32.88
N ASN A 103 20.17 31.79 32.33
CA ASN A 103 18.78 31.40 32.12
C ASN A 103 18.62 30.41 30.95
N THR A 104 17.39 29.95 30.70
CA THR A 104 17.09 29.03 29.59
C THR A 104 17.46 29.61 28.21
N ALA A 105 17.50 30.94 28.06
CA ALA A 105 17.98 31.63 26.86
C ALA A 105 19.52 31.77 26.80
N LEU A 106 20.24 31.12 27.72
CA LEU A 106 21.70 31.15 27.87
C LEU A 106 22.28 32.57 28.08
N MET A 107 21.45 33.49 28.59
CA MET A 107 21.84 34.84 28.95
C MET A 107 22.21 34.89 30.43
N SER A 108 23.33 35.52 30.75
CA SER A 108 23.66 35.87 32.15
C SER A 108 23.03 37.22 32.52
N PRO A 109 22.95 37.57 33.81
CA PRO A 109 22.46 38.87 34.26
C PRO A 109 23.19 40.04 33.60
N LEU A 110 24.50 39.91 33.35
CA LEU A 110 25.26 40.91 32.59
C LEU A 110 24.78 41.04 31.13
N HIS A 111 24.53 39.92 30.45
CA HIS A 111 24.03 39.95 29.07
C HIS A 111 22.63 40.56 28.99
N LEU A 112 21.79 40.31 30.00
CA LEU A 112 20.45 40.89 30.10
C LEU A 112 20.50 42.40 30.38
N ALA A 113 21.41 42.87 31.23
CA ALA A 113 21.64 44.30 31.48
C ALA A 113 22.07 45.03 30.19
N VAL A 114 22.91 44.36 29.39
CA VAL A 114 23.43 44.84 28.11
C VAL A 114 22.35 44.87 27.03
N SER A 115 21.50 43.84 26.93
CA SER A 115 20.40 43.80 25.95
C SER A 115 19.33 44.87 26.22
N HIS A 116 19.05 45.17 27.49
CA HIS A 116 18.08 46.19 27.89
C HIS A 116 18.67 47.61 28.00
N GLY A 117 19.99 47.79 27.86
CA GLY A 117 20.64 49.11 27.83
C GLY A 117 20.78 49.79 29.19
N HIS A 118 20.89 49.03 30.28
CA HIS A 118 20.91 49.55 31.65
C HIS A 118 22.32 50.07 32.06
N ASN A 119 22.62 51.32 31.71
CA ASN A 119 23.94 51.94 31.92
C ASN A 119 24.40 52.01 33.39
N SER A 120 23.48 52.14 34.34
CA SER A 120 23.74 52.15 35.79
C SER A 120 24.25 50.81 36.31
N LEU A 121 23.64 49.70 35.86
CA LEU A 121 24.03 48.34 36.21
C LEU A 121 25.38 47.95 35.58
N ASN A 122 25.65 48.40 34.36
CA ASN A 122 26.92 48.13 33.68
C ASN A 122 28.12 48.73 34.43
N ARG A 123 27.96 49.92 35.04
CA ARG A 123 29.00 50.51 35.91
C ARG A 123 29.20 49.70 37.19
N LEU A 124 28.14 49.13 37.74
CA LEU A 124 28.17 48.35 38.97
C LEU A 124 28.94 47.04 38.78
N TRP A 125 28.75 46.37 37.64
CA TRP A 125 29.56 45.20 37.26
C TRP A 125 31.03 45.56 36.98
N SER A 126 31.31 46.75 36.46
CA SER A 126 32.70 47.21 36.22
C SER A 126 33.52 47.38 37.51
N SER A 127 32.87 47.59 38.66
CA SER A 127 33.52 47.67 39.96
C SER A 127 33.60 46.33 40.71
N ALA A 128 32.76 45.35 40.37
CA ALA A 128 32.62 44.10 41.14
C ALA A 128 33.47 42.93 40.60
N CYS A 129 33.86 42.92 39.32
CA CYS A 129 34.70 41.86 38.75
C CYS A 129 36.19 42.22 38.83
N THR A 130 36.78 42.18 40.03
CA THR A 130 38.25 42.26 40.20
C THR A 130 38.95 40.90 40.21
N ASP A 131 38.22 39.79 40.30
CA ASP A 131 38.83 38.46 40.44
C ASP A 131 38.63 37.58 39.20
N GLY A 132 39.73 37.39 38.48
CA GLY A 132 40.28 36.07 38.14
C GLY A 132 39.45 35.08 37.32
N GLN A 133 39.88 34.92 36.06
CA GLN A 133 39.97 33.64 35.32
C GLN A 133 38.72 32.73 35.30
N HIS A 134 38.02 32.71 34.16
CA HIS A 134 37.88 31.49 33.35
C HIS A 134 37.34 31.81 31.95
N THR A 135 38.13 31.37 30.96
CA THR A 135 37.93 31.52 29.53
C THR A 135 37.06 30.40 28.99
N ASP A 136 35.88 30.72 28.46
CA ASP A 136 35.16 29.82 27.56
C ASP A 136 34.95 30.46 26.19
N ALA A 137 35.29 29.70 25.14
CA ALA A 137 35.18 30.07 23.73
C ALA A 137 33.73 30.41 23.27
N LEU A 138 32.73 30.20 24.13
CA LEU A 138 31.34 30.64 23.96
C LEU A 138 31.17 32.16 24.19
N SER A 139 32.03 32.80 24.99
CA SER A 139 31.99 34.25 25.27
C SER A 139 32.23 35.12 24.02
N LEU A 140 33.11 34.68 23.12
CA LEU A 140 33.40 35.37 21.85
C LEU A 140 32.23 35.37 20.86
N THR A 141 31.46 34.29 20.84
CA THR A 141 30.23 34.21 20.02
C THR A 141 29.16 35.16 20.57
N LYS A 142 29.13 35.34 21.89
CA LYS A 142 28.16 36.16 22.61
C LYS A 142 28.47 37.66 22.55
N ASN A 143 29.76 38.06 22.54
CA ASN A 143 30.15 39.45 22.25
C ASN A 143 29.69 39.94 20.87
N CYS A 144 29.53 39.04 19.89
CA CYS A 144 29.01 39.37 18.56
C CYS A 144 27.51 39.68 18.55
N LEU A 145 26.71 39.09 19.45
CA LEU A 145 25.27 39.38 19.57
C LEU A 145 25.02 40.75 20.23
N CYS A 146 25.86 41.15 21.19
CA CYS A 146 25.76 42.45 21.85
C CYS A 146 25.98 43.65 20.90
N LEU A 147 26.68 43.45 19.78
CA LEU A 147 26.88 44.46 18.73
C LEU A 147 25.61 44.82 17.95
N SER A 148 24.55 44.01 18.07
CA SER A 148 23.31 44.20 17.30
C SER A 148 22.28 45.15 17.93
N PHE A 149 22.42 45.52 19.21
CA PHE A 149 21.35 46.22 19.95
C PHE A 149 21.65 47.67 20.35
N SER A 150 22.90 48.11 20.53
CA SER A 150 23.17 49.53 20.79
C SER A 150 24.62 49.98 20.57
N PRO A 151 24.85 51.10 19.84
CA PRO A 151 26.19 51.65 19.59
C PRO A 151 26.87 52.27 20.83
N SER A 152 26.15 52.50 21.94
CA SER A 152 26.72 53.08 23.17
C SER A 152 27.62 52.12 23.96
N ILE A 153 27.58 50.82 23.63
CA ILE A 153 28.18 49.76 24.45
C ILE A 153 29.64 49.48 24.07
N PHE A 154 30.06 49.74 22.82
CA PHE A 154 31.47 49.56 22.42
C PHE A 154 32.40 50.62 23.02
N CYS A 155 31.90 51.84 23.30
CA CYS A 155 32.69 52.88 23.96
C CYS A 155 33.12 52.51 25.40
N LEU A 156 32.38 51.62 26.08
CA LEU A 156 32.77 51.10 27.40
C LEU A 156 33.77 49.94 27.31
N LEU A 157 33.87 49.27 26.16
CA LEU A 157 34.92 48.29 25.83
C LEU A 157 36.24 48.99 25.42
N LYS A 158 36.57 50.10 26.07
CA LYS A 158 37.90 50.69 25.97
C LYS A 158 38.89 49.82 26.77
N LEU A 159 39.67 49.00 26.04
CA LEU A 159 41.13 48.88 26.18
C LEU A 159 41.75 48.51 27.55
N LYS A 160 41.25 47.53 28.31
CA LYS A 160 42.08 46.91 29.38
C LYS A 160 42.13 45.38 29.44
N HIS A 161 41.22 44.65 28.80
CA HIS A 161 41.24 43.19 28.83
C HIS A 161 41.03 42.57 27.44
N GLY A 162 42.08 42.56 26.62
CA GLY A 162 42.39 41.51 25.62
C GLY A 162 41.28 40.99 24.69
N ALA A 163 40.29 41.79 24.29
CA ALA A 163 39.27 41.35 23.34
C ALA A 163 39.90 41.18 21.94
N ARG A 164 39.96 39.94 21.45
CA ARG A 164 40.52 39.61 20.12
C ARG A 164 39.51 39.95 19.01
N LEU A 165 39.48 41.21 18.59
CA LEU A 165 38.58 41.72 17.54
C LEU A 165 38.82 41.08 16.16
N CYS A 166 40.01 40.54 15.92
CA CYS A 166 40.39 39.90 14.66
C CYS A 166 40.27 38.36 14.68
N GLN A 167 39.50 37.79 15.60
CA GLN A 167 39.28 36.34 15.68
C GLN A 167 37.88 35.96 15.18
N GLN A 168 37.81 34.93 14.33
CA GLN A 168 36.54 34.40 13.84
C GLN A 168 35.79 33.66 14.95
N ASN A 169 34.46 33.82 14.99
CA ASN A 169 33.60 32.96 15.80
C ASN A 169 33.47 31.54 15.17
N LYS A 170 32.79 30.60 15.84
CA LYS A 170 32.58 29.24 15.31
C LYS A 170 31.87 29.21 13.94
N LEU A 171 31.13 30.26 13.59
CA LEU A 171 30.46 30.44 12.29
C LEU A 171 31.34 31.13 11.25
N GLY A 172 32.58 31.51 11.59
CA GLY A 172 33.52 32.18 10.70
C GLY A 172 33.36 33.70 10.62
N HIS A 173 32.40 34.29 11.33
CA HIS A 173 32.17 35.74 11.27
C HIS A 173 33.14 36.47 12.19
N PHE A 174 33.66 37.59 11.68
CA PHE A 174 34.34 38.59 12.49
C PHE A 174 33.32 39.59 13.08
N PRO A 175 33.64 40.29 14.17
CA PRO A 175 32.79 41.34 14.74
C PRO A 175 32.33 42.39 13.72
N ILE A 176 33.18 42.73 12.74
CA ILE A 176 32.85 43.66 11.66
C ILE A 176 31.71 43.16 10.75
N HIS A 177 31.57 41.84 10.55
CA HIS A 177 30.49 41.24 9.75
C HIS A 177 29.13 41.44 10.44
N ALA A 178 29.07 41.25 11.76
CA ALA A 178 27.87 41.44 12.55
C ALA A 178 27.49 42.93 12.63
N ALA A 179 28.48 43.81 12.82
CA ALA A 179 28.27 45.26 12.82
C ALA A 179 27.77 45.77 11.46
N ALA A 180 28.32 45.24 10.35
CA ALA A 180 27.88 45.56 9.00
C ALA A 180 26.44 45.10 8.73
N PHE A 181 26.08 43.87 9.10
CA PHE A 181 24.71 43.37 8.96
C PHE A 181 23.70 44.21 9.77
N ALA A 182 24.04 44.60 10.99
CA ALA A 182 23.20 45.43 11.85
C ALA A 182 23.13 46.91 11.41
N GLY A 183 24.00 47.33 10.49
CA GLY A 183 24.09 48.74 10.05
C GLY A 183 24.68 49.69 11.09
N ALA A 184 25.43 49.18 12.06
CA ALA A 184 25.97 49.98 13.16
C ALA A 184 27.23 50.75 12.73
N LYS A 185 27.07 51.83 11.95
CA LYS A 185 28.18 52.66 11.40
C LYS A 185 29.24 53.01 12.45
N LYS A 186 28.83 53.54 13.61
CA LYS A 186 29.75 53.93 14.70
C LYS A 186 30.55 52.74 15.23
N ALA A 187 29.94 51.57 15.35
CA ALA A 187 30.64 50.37 15.79
C ALA A 187 31.67 49.91 14.75
N MET A 188 31.33 49.99 13.46
CA MET A 188 32.26 49.68 12.37
C MET A 188 33.47 50.63 12.35
N GLU A 189 33.27 51.94 12.51
CA GLU A 189 34.36 52.92 12.58
C GLU A 189 35.33 52.62 13.73
N VAL A 190 34.81 52.24 14.90
CA VAL A 190 35.67 51.93 16.04
C VAL A 190 36.37 50.58 15.86
N ILE A 191 35.71 49.57 15.29
CA ILE A 191 36.35 48.29 14.97
C ILE A 191 37.49 48.48 13.95
N LEU A 192 37.27 49.31 12.92
CA LEU A 192 38.28 49.61 11.90
C LEU A 192 39.48 50.36 12.49
N LYS A 193 39.24 51.42 13.29
CA LYS A 193 40.31 52.16 13.99
C LYS A 193 41.10 51.28 14.96
N ALA A 194 40.43 50.43 15.72
CA ALA A 194 41.09 49.47 16.59
C ALA A 194 41.94 48.48 15.78
N GLY A 195 41.45 48.01 14.62
CA GLY A 195 42.21 47.16 13.71
C GLY A 195 43.49 47.82 13.18
N GLU A 196 43.45 49.13 12.88
CA GLU A 196 44.63 49.91 12.49
C GLU A 196 45.64 50.02 13.63
N GLU A 197 45.18 50.24 14.87
CA GLU A 197 46.03 50.24 16.08
C GLU A 197 46.75 48.89 16.30
N PHE A 198 46.13 47.78 15.87
CA PHE A 198 46.72 46.44 15.89
C PHE A 198 47.56 46.10 14.64
N GLY A 199 47.76 47.05 13.72
CA GLY A 199 48.63 46.91 12.56
C GLY A 199 47.99 46.28 11.32
N HIS A 200 46.66 46.15 11.27
CA HIS A 200 45.96 45.70 10.06
C HIS A 200 45.66 46.88 9.12
N ILE A 201 45.95 46.69 7.83
CA ILE A 201 45.61 47.67 6.79
C ILE A 201 44.08 47.76 6.65
N LEU A 202 43.54 48.98 6.65
CA LEU A 202 42.10 49.28 6.58
C LEU A 202 41.40 48.53 5.43
N GLU A 203 41.99 48.58 4.23
CA GLU A 203 41.46 47.92 3.02
C GLU A 203 41.40 46.39 3.15
N ASN A 204 42.34 45.78 3.86
CA ASN A 204 42.31 44.33 4.07
C ASN A 204 41.28 43.94 5.13
N HIS A 205 41.11 44.77 6.16
CA HIS A 205 40.19 44.51 7.27
C HIS A 205 38.72 44.56 6.82
N ILE A 206 38.35 45.53 5.97
CA ILE A 206 36.98 45.62 5.44
C ILE A 206 36.64 44.49 4.45
N ASN A 207 37.65 43.84 3.86
CA ASN A 207 37.50 42.76 2.90
C ASN A 207 37.68 41.36 3.50
N TYR A 208 37.70 41.23 4.84
CA TYR A 208 37.70 39.92 5.48
C TYR A 208 36.49 39.10 5.07
N LEU A 209 36.71 37.81 4.87
CA LEU A 209 35.69 36.87 4.44
C LEU A 209 35.28 35.98 5.59
N ASP A 210 33.98 35.79 5.74
CA ASP A 210 33.45 34.75 6.61
C ASP A 210 33.52 33.35 5.96
N LYS A 211 33.03 32.31 6.65
CA LYS A 211 32.98 30.93 6.12
C LYS A 211 32.16 30.78 4.84
N SER A 212 31.24 31.71 4.56
CA SER A 212 30.43 31.74 3.35
C SER A 212 31.07 32.54 2.21
N LYS A 213 32.32 33.00 2.41
CA LYS A 213 33.04 33.95 1.55
C LYS A 213 32.31 35.29 1.41
N SER A 214 31.48 35.65 2.38
CA SER A 214 30.79 36.95 2.40
C SER A 214 31.73 38.02 2.92
N SER A 215 31.82 39.15 2.21
CA SER A 215 32.45 40.35 2.75
C SER A 215 31.47 41.14 3.63
N PRO A 216 31.96 42.01 4.54
CA PRO A 216 31.16 42.99 5.26
C PRO A 216 30.23 43.80 4.36
N LEU A 217 30.64 44.11 3.13
CA LEU A 217 29.79 44.80 2.16
C LEU A 217 28.56 43.97 1.77
N HIS A 218 28.68 42.66 1.53
CA HIS A 218 27.51 41.79 1.26
C HIS A 218 26.50 41.83 2.41
N LEU A 219 26.99 41.81 3.64
CA LEU A 219 26.15 41.83 4.84
C LEU A 219 25.53 43.20 5.08
N ALA A 220 26.26 44.29 4.82
CA ALA A 220 25.73 45.66 4.90
C ALA A 220 24.59 45.87 3.88
N VAL A 221 24.76 45.38 2.66
CA VAL A 221 23.71 45.40 1.61
C VAL A 221 22.52 44.55 2.02
N ARG A 222 22.76 43.36 2.57
CA ARG A 222 21.69 42.51 3.10
C ARG A 222 20.92 43.18 4.25
N GLY A 223 21.61 43.98 5.06
CA GLY A 223 21.02 44.78 6.13
C GLY A 223 20.30 46.04 5.66
N GLY A 224 20.49 46.48 4.41
CA GLY A 224 19.79 47.62 3.80
C GLY A 224 20.19 49.00 4.33
N ASN A 225 21.22 49.11 5.17
CA ASN A 225 21.62 50.37 5.79
C ASN A 225 22.60 51.16 4.90
N ILE A 226 22.09 52.21 4.25
CA ILE A 226 22.83 53.07 3.32
C ILE A 226 24.12 53.63 3.93
N ASP A 227 24.07 54.08 5.19
CA ASP A 227 25.22 54.68 5.87
C ASP A 227 26.37 53.69 6.13
N ALA A 228 26.04 52.43 6.45
CA ALA A 228 27.02 51.38 6.65
C ALA A 228 27.62 50.96 5.30
N ILE A 229 26.81 50.87 4.25
CA ILE A 229 27.27 50.60 2.87
C ILE A 229 28.22 51.70 2.40
N ARG A 230 27.86 52.98 2.61
CA ARG A 230 28.70 54.12 2.28
C ARG A 230 30.04 54.07 3.00
N LEU A 231 30.05 53.72 4.29
CA LEU A 231 31.30 53.56 5.05
C LEU A 231 32.16 52.44 4.45
N CYS A 232 31.58 51.27 4.15
CA CYS A 232 32.29 50.16 3.51
C CYS A 232 32.96 50.59 2.20
N LEU A 233 32.24 51.30 1.33
CA LEU A 233 32.75 51.75 0.04
C LEU A 233 33.89 52.77 0.19
N ILE A 234 33.75 53.76 1.07
CA ILE A 234 34.81 54.74 1.36
C ILE A 234 36.06 54.07 1.92
N SER A 235 35.90 53.00 2.72
CA SER A 235 37.02 52.24 3.30
C SER A 235 37.69 51.23 2.35
N GLY A 236 37.32 51.21 1.06
CA GLY A 236 37.95 50.33 0.06
C GLY A 236 37.35 48.92 -0.04
N ALA A 237 36.06 48.76 0.26
CA ALA A 237 35.39 47.46 0.09
C ALA A 237 35.24 47.08 -1.39
N LYS A 238 35.61 45.83 -1.72
CA LYS A 238 35.54 45.29 -3.07
C LYS A 238 34.12 44.88 -3.46
N ILE A 239 33.63 45.41 -4.59
CA ILE A 239 32.28 45.15 -5.14
C ILE A 239 32.27 43.90 -6.05
N ASP A 240 33.43 43.51 -6.58
CA ASP A 240 33.63 42.31 -7.40
C ASP A 240 33.75 41.02 -6.56
N GLN A 241 33.88 41.14 -5.25
CA GLN A 241 34.01 39.99 -4.35
C GLN A 241 32.78 39.08 -4.46
N GLN A 242 33.02 37.78 -4.65
CA GLN A 242 31.98 36.78 -4.81
C GLN A 242 31.83 35.91 -3.56
N GLN A 243 30.58 35.66 -3.14
CA GLN A 243 30.24 34.68 -2.09
C GLN A 243 30.37 33.24 -2.62
N ASN A 244 30.05 32.24 -1.79
CA ASN A 244 30.06 30.83 -2.20
C ASN A 244 29.14 30.50 -3.39
N ASP A 245 28.03 31.22 -3.55
CA ASP A 245 27.12 31.10 -4.69
C ASP A 245 27.54 31.97 -5.89
N ARG A 246 28.76 32.52 -5.86
CA ARG A 246 29.31 33.48 -6.82
C ARG A 246 28.53 34.80 -6.94
N SER A 247 27.57 35.07 -6.06
CA SER A 247 26.87 36.36 -6.06
C SER A 247 27.80 37.47 -5.56
N THR A 248 27.64 38.66 -6.12
CA THR A 248 28.34 39.88 -5.68
C THR A 248 27.39 40.76 -4.85
N PRO A 249 27.89 41.76 -4.11
CA PRO A 249 27.03 42.72 -3.40
C PRO A 249 26.06 43.44 -4.35
N LEU A 250 26.46 43.63 -5.61
CA LEU A 250 25.62 44.21 -6.66
C LEU A 250 24.41 43.32 -6.99
N HIS A 251 24.58 41.99 -7.06
CA HIS A 251 23.44 41.07 -7.25
C HIS A 251 22.43 41.17 -6.11
N LEU A 252 22.91 41.28 -4.86
CA LEU A 252 22.06 41.43 -3.67
C LEU A 252 21.31 42.77 -3.68
N ALA A 253 22.00 43.86 -4.02
CA ALA A 253 21.38 45.19 -4.15
C ALA A 253 20.31 45.21 -5.26
N CYS A 254 20.58 44.55 -6.40
CA CYS A 254 19.61 44.43 -7.50
C CYS A 254 18.41 43.56 -7.16
N THR A 255 18.61 42.52 -6.34
CA THR A 255 17.53 41.68 -5.80
C THR A 255 16.59 42.46 -4.86
N GLN A 256 17.11 43.48 -4.16
CA GLN A 256 16.32 44.33 -3.26
C GLN A 256 15.68 45.53 -3.95
N GLY A 257 16.03 45.83 -5.20
CA GLY A 257 15.57 47.04 -5.89
C GLY A 257 16.17 48.34 -5.34
N ALA A 258 17.28 48.29 -4.59
CA ALA A 258 17.87 49.44 -3.93
C ALA A 258 18.67 50.33 -4.91
N ILE A 259 17.96 51.13 -5.70
CA ILE A 259 18.54 51.98 -6.78
C ILE A 259 19.64 52.90 -6.25
N GLU A 260 19.44 53.53 -5.09
CA GLU A 260 20.44 54.43 -4.49
C GLU A 260 21.73 53.69 -4.12
N VAL A 261 21.61 52.48 -3.58
CA VAL A 261 22.76 51.62 -3.23
C VAL A 261 23.52 51.21 -4.49
N VAL A 262 22.80 50.80 -5.54
CA VAL A 262 23.41 50.44 -6.82
C VAL A 262 24.12 51.63 -7.45
N ARG A 263 23.50 52.83 -7.42
CA ARG A 263 24.12 54.07 -7.89
C ARG A 263 25.41 54.37 -7.12
N MET A 264 25.39 54.29 -5.79
CA MET A 264 26.58 54.53 -4.96
C MET A 264 27.70 53.52 -5.23
N MET A 265 27.39 52.23 -5.38
CA MET A 265 28.39 51.21 -5.70
C MET A 265 29.02 51.46 -7.07
N LEU A 266 28.21 51.66 -8.11
CA LEU A 266 28.71 51.80 -9.47
C LEU A 266 29.42 53.14 -9.69
N SER A 267 29.07 54.21 -8.97
CA SER A 267 29.81 55.48 -8.99
C SER A 267 31.19 55.41 -8.32
N SER A 268 31.45 54.38 -7.51
CA SER A 268 32.75 54.17 -6.83
C SER A 268 33.72 53.28 -7.61
N VAL A 269 33.35 52.81 -8.81
CA VAL A 269 34.14 51.90 -9.63
C VAL A 269 34.65 52.62 -10.88
N ASP A 270 35.95 52.52 -11.16
CA ASP A 270 36.58 53.17 -12.32
C ASP A 270 36.16 52.55 -13.67
N LYS A 271 35.90 51.24 -13.70
CA LYS A 271 35.43 50.48 -14.89
C LYS A 271 34.15 49.71 -14.57
N VAL A 272 33.00 50.33 -14.84
CA VAL A 272 31.67 49.75 -14.56
C VAL A 272 31.40 48.47 -15.37
N GLU A 273 31.93 48.40 -16.60
CA GLU A 273 31.73 47.28 -17.53
C GLU A 273 32.24 45.93 -16.99
N ASP A 274 33.32 45.96 -16.19
CA ASP A 274 33.95 44.76 -15.63
C ASP A 274 33.10 44.11 -14.51
N VAL A 275 32.20 44.88 -13.88
CA VAL A 275 31.42 44.45 -12.71
C VAL A 275 29.95 44.20 -13.05
N ILE A 276 29.37 45.00 -13.95
CA ILE A 276 27.93 44.99 -14.25
C ILE A 276 27.45 43.71 -14.94
N ASN A 277 28.36 42.98 -15.60
CA ASN A 277 28.07 41.72 -16.30
C ASN A 277 28.63 40.48 -15.59
N LEU A 278 29.16 40.62 -14.37
CA LEU A 278 29.59 39.47 -13.58
C LEU A 278 28.40 38.57 -13.31
N THR A 279 28.60 37.26 -13.44
CA THR A 279 27.54 36.29 -13.25
C THR A 279 27.64 35.60 -11.90
N ASP A 280 26.49 35.36 -11.26
CA ASP A 280 26.41 34.48 -10.10
C ASP A 280 26.52 32.98 -10.47
N GLY A 281 26.33 32.10 -9.50
CA GLY A 281 26.43 30.65 -9.66
C GLY A 281 25.35 30.04 -10.57
N ALA A 282 24.28 30.78 -10.88
CA ALA A 282 23.27 30.43 -11.86
C ALA A 282 23.54 31.06 -13.24
N CYS A 283 24.73 31.64 -13.45
CA CYS A 283 25.08 32.44 -14.62
C CYS A 283 24.18 33.68 -14.80
N GLN A 284 23.51 34.16 -13.74
CA GLN A 284 22.65 35.33 -13.82
C GLN A 284 23.47 36.60 -13.60
N THR A 285 23.23 37.62 -14.41
CA THR A 285 23.78 38.97 -14.22
C THR A 285 22.95 39.78 -13.21
N PRO A 286 23.46 40.90 -12.68
CA PRO A 286 22.68 41.82 -11.86
C PRO A 286 21.37 42.27 -12.52
N LEU A 287 21.36 42.41 -13.85
CA LEU A 287 20.16 42.72 -14.61
C LEU A 287 19.12 41.59 -14.53
N HIS A 288 19.52 40.32 -14.65
CA HIS A 288 18.60 39.19 -14.45
C HIS A 288 17.95 39.22 -13.05
N ARG A 289 18.69 39.64 -12.02
CA ARG A 289 18.14 39.77 -10.66
C ARG A 289 17.15 40.92 -10.56
N ALA A 290 17.43 42.06 -11.17
CA ALA A 290 16.51 43.20 -11.20
C ALA A 290 15.20 42.89 -11.96
N THR A 291 15.27 42.10 -13.03
CA THR A 291 14.10 41.78 -13.86
C THR A 291 13.16 40.76 -13.22
N ILE A 292 13.66 39.83 -12.40
CA ILE A 292 12.83 38.84 -11.68
C ILE A 292 11.80 39.52 -10.77
N PHE A 293 12.14 40.68 -10.18
CA PHE A 293 11.32 41.40 -9.20
C PHE A 293 10.63 42.65 -9.78
N ASP A 294 10.58 42.80 -11.10
CA ASP A 294 9.96 43.92 -11.83
C ASP A 294 10.50 45.32 -11.43
N HIS A 295 11.78 45.42 -11.07
CA HIS A 295 12.42 46.70 -10.75
C HIS A 295 12.78 47.49 -12.02
N THR A 296 11.79 48.10 -12.65
CA THR A 296 11.92 48.81 -13.94
C THR A 296 12.96 49.92 -13.96
N GLU A 297 12.89 50.83 -12.98
CA GLU A 297 13.78 51.99 -12.92
C GLU A 297 15.23 51.55 -12.71
N LEU A 298 15.43 50.49 -11.92
CA LEU A 298 16.74 49.90 -11.73
C LEU A 298 17.25 49.21 -12.99
N ALA A 299 16.40 48.45 -13.67
CA ALA A 299 16.74 47.81 -14.94
C ALA A 299 17.09 48.84 -16.01
N GLU A 300 16.34 49.94 -16.12
CA GLU A 300 16.64 51.04 -17.05
C GLU A 300 17.99 51.69 -16.72
N TYR A 301 18.26 51.94 -15.44
CA TYR A 301 19.55 52.48 -15.01
C TYR A 301 20.72 51.53 -15.36
N LEU A 302 20.60 50.23 -15.08
CA LEU A 302 21.63 49.24 -15.42
C LEU A 302 21.87 49.16 -16.94
N ILE A 303 20.81 49.18 -17.75
CA ILE A 303 20.92 49.17 -19.22
C ILE A 303 21.60 50.45 -19.72
N SER A 304 21.30 51.61 -19.13
CA SER A 304 21.95 52.88 -19.50
C SER A 304 23.46 52.90 -19.25
N LEU A 305 23.93 52.06 -18.31
CA LEU A 305 25.35 51.88 -17.97
C LEU A 305 26.04 50.76 -18.76
N GLY A 306 25.36 50.14 -19.75
CA GLY A 306 25.94 49.09 -20.59
C GLY A 306 25.74 47.66 -20.11
N ALA A 307 24.75 47.38 -19.24
CA ALA A 307 24.39 46.01 -18.90
C ALA A 307 23.87 45.23 -20.11
N ASP A 308 24.38 44.02 -20.33
CA ASP A 308 23.94 43.17 -21.44
C ASP A 308 22.56 42.55 -21.15
N PHE A 309 21.54 43.05 -21.84
CA PHE A 309 20.16 42.58 -21.75
C PHE A 309 19.84 41.34 -22.61
N ASN A 310 20.81 40.81 -23.36
CA ASN A 310 20.70 39.55 -24.10
C ASN A 310 21.57 38.42 -23.52
N SER A 311 22.22 38.66 -22.38
CA SER A 311 22.96 37.65 -21.63
C SER A 311 22.06 36.45 -21.26
N ILE A 312 22.62 35.25 -21.14
CA ILE A 312 21.86 34.02 -20.86
C ILE A 312 22.28 33.39 -19.53
N ASP A 313 21.29 32.94 -18.76
CA ASP A 313 21.52 32.17 -17.53
C ASP A 313 21.83 30.68 -17.80
N CYS A 314 22.05 29.89 -16.75
CA CYS A 314 22.36 28.45 -16.87
C CYS A 314 21.21 27.60 -17.46
N LYS A 315 19.98 28.17 -17.49
CA LYS A 315 18.79 27.56 -18.10
C LYS A 315 18.56 28.07 -19.54
N GLY A 316 19.42 28.96 -20.04
CA GLY A 316 19.31 29.56 -21.36
C GLY A 316 18.30 30.71 -21.43
N ASN A 317 17.86 31.24 -20.28
CA ASN A 317 16.92 32.36 -20.25
C ASN A 317 17.67 33.68 -20.37
N THR A 318 17.16 34.57 -21.20
CA THR A 318 17.55 35.99 -21.19
C THR A 318 16.81 36.74 -20.08
N PRO A 319 17.24 37.97 -19.72
CA PRO A 319 16.50 38.83 -18.81
C PRO A 319 15.04 39.02 -19.24
N LEU A 320 14.77 39.06 -20.55
CA LEU A 320 13.41 39.12 -21.11
C LEU A 320 12.60 37.84 -20.82
N LEU A 321 13.18 36.66 -21.09
CA LEU A 321 12.49 35.38 -20.82
C LEU A 321 12.23 35.18 -19.32
N LEU A 322 13.19 35.55 -18.46
CA LEU A 322 13.00 35.51 -17.00
C LEU A 322 11.90 36.47 -16.54
N ALA A 323 11.95 37.73 -16.98
CA ALA A 323 10.92 38.73 -16.65
C ALA A 323 9.52 38.22 -17.05
N THR A 324 9.41 37.62 -18.23
CA THR A 324 8.15 37.04 -18.72
C THR A 324 7.72 35.82 -17.90
N SER A 325 8.65 34.95 -17.52
CA SER A 325 8.36 33.78 -16.67
C SER A 325 7.92 34.15 -15.25
N CYS A 326 8.31 35.34 -14.77
CA CYS A 326 7.95 35.88 -13.47
C CYS A 326 6.73 36.81 -13.52
N GLY A 327 6.22 37.16 -14.70
CA GLY A 327 5.09 38.09 -14.86
C GLY A 327 5.45 39.56 -14.61
N ALA A 328 6.72 39.93 -14.76
CA ALA A 328 7.24 41.27 -14.56
C ALA A 328 6.96 42.17 -15.80
N TRP A 329 5.69 42.50 -16.04
CA TRP A 329 5.24 43.09 -17.31
C TRP A 329 5.83 44.47 -17.60
N LYS A 330 6.13 45.27 -16.58
CA LYS A 330 6.69 46.62 -16.78
C LYS A 330 8.14 46.53 -17.24
N THR A 331 8.93 45.63 -16.65
CA THR A 331 10.31 45.35 -17.11
C THR A 331 10.32 44.66 -18.47
N VAL A 332 9.36 43.79 -18.76
CA VAL A 332 9.17 43.22 -20.11
C VAL A 332 8.93 44.32 -21.15
N ALA A 333 8.02 45.26 -20.88
CA ALA A 333 7.75 46.39 -21.78
C ALA A 333 8.99 47.26 -22.00
N LEU A 334 9.74 47.56 -20.93
CA LEU A 334 11.01 48.29 -21.01
C LEU A 334 12.03 47.55 -21.89
N LEU A 335 12.28 46.26 -21.64
CA LEU A 335 13.25 45.47 -22.41
C LEU A 335 12.88 45.40 -23.90
N LEU A 336 11.59 45.26 -24.21
CA LEU A 336 11.11 45.26 -25.59
C LEU A 336 11.29 46.65 -26.24
N SER A 337 11.04 47.74 -25.51
CA SER A 337 11.26 49.10 -26.02
C SER A 337 12.73 49.40 -26.33
N LYS A 338 13.68 48.77 -25.61
CA LYS A 338 15.13 48.90 -25.84
C LYS A 338 15.66 47.91 -26.88
N GLY A 339 14.81 47.08 -27.49
CA GLY A 339 15.19 46.16 -28.58
C GLY A 339 15.72 44.80 -28.12
N ALA A 340 15.27 44.28 -26.97
CA ALA A 340 15.62 42.92 -26.52
C ALA A 340 15.29 41.85 -27.56
N ASN A 341 16.18 40.86 -27.71
CA ASN A 341 16.00 39.80 -28.71
C ASN A 341 14.90 38.83 -28.30
N VAL A 342 13.76 38.88 -29.01
CA VAL A 342 12.58 38.05 -28.77
C VAL A 342 12.71 36.61 -29.30
N ASN A 343 13.70 36.33 -30.15
CA ASN A 343 13.86 35.03 -30.82
C ASN A 343 14.60 33.99 -29.96
N VAL A 344 15.14 34.39 -28.81
CA VAL A 344 15.81 33.46 -27.89
C VAL A 344 14.78 32.54 -27.26
N LYS A 345 15.15 31.26 -27.15
CA LYS A 345 14.32 30.21 -26.56
C LYS A 345 14.98 29.69 -25.28
N ASP A 346 14.16 29.27 -24.32
CA ASP A 346 14.65 28.57 -23.14
C ASP A 346 15.12 27.14 -23.46
N ARG A 347 15.59 26.41 -22.45
CA ARG A 347 15.98 25.00 -22.58
C ARG A 347 14.84 24.08 -23.09
N CYS A 348 13.59 24.43 -22.82
CA CYS A 348 12.41 23.69 -23.30
C CYS A 348 12.02 24.08 -24.74
N GLY A 349 12.75 24.99 -25.38
CA GLY A 349 12.42 25.52 -26.70
C GLY A 349 11.28 26.56 -26.66
N CYS A 350 10.82 26.95 -25.46
CA CYS A 350 9.76 27.93 -25.29
C CYS A 350 10.30 29.33 -25.60
N ASN A 351 9.57 30.04 -26.46
CA ASN A 351 9.82 31.46 -26.74
C ASN A 351 9.10 32.37 -25.73
N PHE A 352 9.33 33.68 -25.88
CA PHE A 352 8.65 34.73 -25.12
C PHE A 352 7.12 34.56 -25.04
N LEU A 353 6.45 34.25 -26.16
CA LEU A 353 4.99 34.10 -26.18
C LEU A 353 4.49 32.85 -25.45
N HIS A 354 5.22 31.73 -25.50
CA HIS A 354 4.89 30.53 -24.72
C HIS A 354 4.86 30.87 -23.22
N LEU A 355 5.92 31.54 -22.74
CA LEU A 355 6.03 31.95 -21.34
C LEU A 355 4.96 32.98 -20.98
N ALA A 356 4.64 33.91 -21.88
CA ALA A 356 3.63 34.93 -21.64
C ALA A 356 2.22 34.34 -21.46
N ILE A 357 1.88 33.28 -22.19
CA ILE A 357 0.59 32.57 -22.09
C ILE A 357 0.50 31.73 -20.82
N LEU A 358 1.64 31.21 -20.34
CA LEU A 358 1.69 30.49 -19.07
C LEU A 358 1.35 31.40 -17.88
N GLN A 359 1.59 32.70 -17.99
CA GLN A 359 1.27 33.67 -16.95
C GLN A 359 -0.19 34.17 -17.00
N PRO A 360 -0.79 34.47 -15.84
CA PRO A 360 -2.14 35.02 -15.78
C PRO A 360 -2.19 36.40 -16.45
N LYS A 361 -3.20 36.60 -17.32
CA LYS A 361 -3.42 37.85 -18.09
C LYS A 361 -2.22 38.31 -18.92
N GLY A 362 -1.23 37.45 -19.19
CA GLY A 362 0.05 37.91 -19.71
C GLY A 362 -0.04 38.66 -21.05
N LEU A 363 -0.81 38.14 -22.00
CA LEU A 363 -1.03 38.84 -23.28
C LEU A 363 -1.85 40.14 -23.17
N LYS A 364 -2.65 40.32 -22.11
CA LYS A 364 -3.40 41.58 -21.90
C LYS A 364 -2.53 42.69 -21.32
N ASN A 365 -1.51 42.32 -20.55
CA ASN A 365 -0.59 43.27 -19.93
C ASN A 365 0.53 43.73 -20.87
N LEU A 366 0.68 43.06 -22.02
CA LEU A 366 1.60 43.50 -23.06
C LEU A 366 0.98 44.65 -23.88
N PRO A 367 1.75 45.70 -24.21
CA PRO A 367 1.27 46.77 -25.06
C PRO A 367 0.89 46.25 -26.46
N GLU A 368 -0.25 46.71 -26.99
CA GLU A 368 -0.77 46.25 -28.28
C GLU A 368 0.20 46.52 -29.45
N GLU A 369 0.96 47.62 -29.37
CA GLU A 369 2.00 47.98 -30.34
C GLU A 369 3.06 46.88 -30.48
N VAL A 370 3.42 46.23 -29.37
CA VAL A 370 4.44 45.18 -29.37
C VAL A 370 3.92 43.87 -29.95
N LEU A 371 2.63 43.57 -29.76
CA LEU A 371 1.99 42.40 -30.37
C LEU A 371 1.84 42.53 -31.89
N GLN A 372 1.82 43.77 -32.42
CA GLN A 372 1.76 44.05 -33.85
C GLN A 372 3.12 44.00 -34.56
N HIS A 373 4.24 43.96 -33.84
CA HIS A 373 5.55 43.83 -34.46
C HIS A 373 5.69 42.52 -35.26
N ASN A 374 6.24 42.61 -36.47
CA ASN A 374 6.45 41.46 -37.35
C ASN A 374 7.31 40.36 -36.72
N SER A 375 8.29 40.73 -35.87
CA SER A 375 9.13 39.78 -35.12
C SER A 375 8.30 38.95 -34.14
N VAL A 376 7.36 39.56 -33.41
CA VAL A 376 6.50 38.88 -32.44
C VAL A 376 5.44 38.03 -33.16
N LYS A 377 4.91 38.51 -34.30
CA LYS A 377 3.96 37.75 -35.12
C LYS A 377 4.57 36.44 -35.65
N ALA A 378 5.84 36.46 -36.05
CA ALA A 378 6.55 35.24 -36.47
C ALA A 378 6.71 34.20 -35.34
N LEU A 379 6.74 34.63 -34.07
CA LEU A 379 6.87 33.74 -32.91
C LEU A 379 5.61 32.92 -32.62
N VAL A 380 4.44 33.31 -33.16
CA VAL A 380 3.18 32.57 -32.96
C VAL A 380 3.23 31.19 -33.63
N SER A 381 3.96 31.06 -34.74
CA SER A 381 4.19 29.79 -35.44
C SER A 381 5.41 29.02 -34.95
N CYS A 382 6.21 29.59 -34.04
CA CYS A 382 7.38 28.89 -33.53
C CYS A 382 6.98 27.78 -32.57
N GLU A 383 7.65 26.63 -32.73
CA GLU A 383 7.43 25.45 -31.92
C GLU A 383 8.45 25.32 -30.79
N ASP A 384 8.01 24.74 -29.67
CA ASP A 384 8.86 24.28 -28.57
C ASP A 384 9.49 22.89 -28.87
N ASN A 385 10.21 22.33 -27.90
CA ASN A 385 10.83 21.00 -28.06
C ASN A 385 9.80 19.87 -28.25
N GLU A 386 8.52 20.06 -27.93
CA GLU A 386 7.43 19.10 -28.13
C GLU A 386 6.61 19.42 -29.41
N GLY A 387 7.09 20.35 -30.23
CA GLY A 387 6.36 20.83 -31.41
C GLY A 387 5.17 21.72 -31.06
N CYS A 388 4.97 22.06 -29.79
CA CYS A 388 3.82 22.84 -29.36
C CYS A 388 4.04 24.32 -29.69
N THR A 389 3.01 24.97 -30.23
CA THR A 389 2.98 26.41 -30.46
C THR A 389 2.37 27.14 -29.26
N PRO A 390 2.53 28.46 -29.14
CA PRO A 390 1.86 29.25 -28.11
C PRO A 390 0.33 29.05 -28.10
N LEU A 391 -0.27 28.86 -29.29
CA LEU A 391 -1.69 28.56 -29.43
C LEU A 391 -2.08 27.22 -28.79
N HIS A 392 -1.24 26.18 -28.90
CA HIS A 392 -1.48 24.90 -28.22
C HIS A 392 -1.53 25.05 -26.71
N TYR A 393 -0.62 25.85 -26.13
CA TYR A 393 -0.63 26.17 -24.71
C TYR A 393 -1.91 26.93 -24.33
N ALA A 394 -2.30 27.94 -25.09
CA ALA A 394 -3.52 28.70 -24.80
C ALA A 394 -4.79 27.84 -24.82
N CYS A 395 -4.86 26.89 -25.77
CA CYS A 395 -5.98 25.96 -25.90
C CYS A 395 -6.00 24.92 -24.78
N ARG A 396 -4.84 24.38 -24.39
CA ARG A 396 -4.68 23.51 -23.22
C ARG A 396 -5.16 24.19 -21.94
N LEU A 397 -4.81 25.47 -21.78
CA LEU A 397 -5.16 26.25 -20.60
C LEU A 397 -6.60 26.77 -20.61
N GLY A 398 -7.22 26.93 -21.78
CA GLY A 398 -8.59 27.41 -21.91
C GLY A 398 -8.73 28.94 -21.88
N ILE A 399 -7.65 29.68 -22.19
CA ILE A 399 -7.66 31.15 -22.15
C ILE A 399 -8.25 31.70 -23.44
N HIS A 400 -9.58 31.81 -23.49
CA HIS A 400 -10.32 32.20 -24.71
C HIS A 400 -9.92 33.57 -25.29
N ASP A 401 -9.65 34.57 -24.45
CA ASP A 401 -9.17 35.89 -24.89
C ASP A 401 -7.82 35.81 -25.60
N SER A 402 -6.87 35.07 -25.03
CA SER A 402 -5.56 34.84 -25.62
C SER A 402 -5.68 34.11 -26.95
N VAL A 403 -6.53 33.08 -27.02
CA VAL A 403 -6.82 32.36 -28.28
C VAL A 403 -7.41 33.32 -29.32
N LYS A 404 -8.38 34.16 -28.94
CA LYS A 404 -8.97 35.16 -29.85
C LYS A 404 -7.94 36.16 -30.36
N ASN A 405 -7.10 36.70 -29.48
CA ASN A 405 -6.04 37.63 -29.85
C ASN A 405 -5.01 36.97 -30.77
N MET A 406 -4.56 35.76 -30.46
CA MET A 406 -3.61 35.01 -31.29
C MET A 406 -4.20 34.66 -32.66
N LEU A 407 -5.46 34.22 -32.74
CA LEU A 407 -6.12 33.94 -34.03
C LEU A 407 -6.28 35.20 -34.89
N GLY A 408 -6.55 36.34 -34.26
CA GLY A 408 -6.57 37.65 -34.93
C GLY A 408 -5.20 38.05 -35.49
N LEU A 409 -4.11 37.72 -34.79
CA LEU A 409 -2.73 38.02 -35.20
C LEU A 409 -2.19 37.03 -36.25
N SER A 410 -2.44 35.73 -36.09
CA SER A 410 -1.88 34.64 -36.91
C SER A 410 -2.65 34.36 -38.20
N GLY A 411 -3.92 34.74 -38.28
CA GLY A 411 -4.81 34.28 -39.35
C GLY A 411 -4.94 32.74 -39.36
N GLN A 412 -5.26 32.17 -40.52
CA GLN A 412 -5.47 30.71 -40.70
C GLN A 412 -4.20 29.87 -40.50
N LEU A 413 -3.00 30.44 -40.70
CA LEU A 413 -1.73 29.72 -40.65
C LEU A 413 -1.43 29.13 -39.25
N GLY A 414 -1.88 29.77 -38.17
CA GLY A 414 -1.68 29.27 -36.80
C GLY A 414 -2.54 28.05 -36.44
N LEU A 415 -3.63 27.81 -37.17
CA LEU A 415 -4.54 26.68 -36.94
C LEU A 415 -4.03 25.36 -37.56
N GLU A 416 -3.17 25.46 -38.57
CA GLU A 416 -2.61 24.30 -39.27
C GLU A 416 -1.36 23.71 -38.59
N CYS A 417 -0.71 24.47 -37.72
CA CYS A 417 0.46 24.01 -36.97
C CYS A 417 0.09 22.84 -36.06
N LYS A 418 0.96 21.83 -36.00
CA LYS A 418 0.74 20.60 -35.23
C LYS A 418 1.91 20.35 -34.30
N SER A 419 1.60 19.80 -33.12
CA SER A 419 2.63 19.26 -32.23
C SER A 419 3.34 18.06 -32.86
N LYS A 420 4.45 17.61 -32.27
CA LYS A 420 5.14 16.37 -32.65
C LYS A 420 4.20 15.17 -32.72
N ASP A 421 3.27 15.08 -31.77
CA ASP A 421 2.20 14.08 -31.74
C ASP A 421 1.12 14.29 -32.83
N LYS A 422 1.34 15.19 -33.79
CA LYS A 422 0.38 15.65 -34.81
C LYS A 422 -0.92 16.23 -34.25
N LYS A 423 -0.95 16.59 -32.96
CA LYS A 423 -2.11 17.21 -32.31
C LYS A 423 -2.26 18.66 -32.73
N SER A 424 -3.47 19.03 -33.16
CA SER A 424 -3.85 20.42 -33.42
C SER A 424 -4.32 21.13 -32.14
N ALA A 425 -4.45 22.45 -32.19
CA ALA A 425 -4.98 23.25 -31.08
C ALA A 425 -6.36 22.77 -30.58
N LEU A 426 -7.21 22.29 -31.49
CA LEU A 426 -8.52 21.74 -31.15
C LEU A 426 -8.41 20.43 -30.35
N HIS A 427 -7.41 19.59 -30.61
CA HIS A 427 -7.15 18.37 -29.84
C HIS A 427 -6.87 18.70 -28.37
N PHE A 428 -6.01 19.69 -28.10
CA PHE A 428 -5.72 20.14 -26.74
C PHE A 428 -6.97 20.72 -26.06
N ALA A 429 -7.70 21.61 -26.72
CA ALA A 429 -8.92 22.19 -26.14
C ALA A 429 -9.97 21.10 -25.81
N ALA A 430 -10.14 20.12 -26.71
CA ALA A 430 -11.08 19.02 -26.55
C ALA A 430 -10.67 18.05 -25.43
N GLN A 431 -9.38 17.70 -25.34
CA GLN A 431 -8.84 16.81 -24.31
C GLN A 431 -9.07 17.33 -22.88
N TYR A 432 -8.96 18.64 -22.68
CA TYR A 432 -9.14 19.30 -21.37
C TYR A 432 -10.53 19.91 -21.17
N GLY A 433 -11.48 19.66 -22.08
CA GLY A 433 -12.88 20.05 -21.89
C GLY A 433 -13.15 21.55 -22.00
N ARG A 434 -12.29 22.30 -22.68
CA ARG A 434 -12.37 23.76 -22.76
C ARG A 434 -13.41 24.21 -23.79
N ILE A 435 -14.68 24.23 -23.39
CA ILE A 435 -15.80 24.51 -24.29
C ILE A 435 -15.71 25.86 -25.02
N ASN A 436 -15.39 26.95 -24.31
CA ASN A 436 -15.37 28.28 -24.92
C ASN A 436 -14.23 28.42 -25.95
N THR A 437 -13.06 27.84 -25.69
CA THR A 437 -11.98 27.81 -26.67
C THR A 437 -12.31 26.89 -27.84
N CYS A 438 -12.96 25.74 -27.61
CA CYS A 438 -13.46 24.90 -28.70
C CYS A 438 -14.46 25.67 -29.56
N HIS A 439 -15.40 26.41 -28.96
CA HIS A 439 -16.36 27.24 -29.69
C HIS A 439 -15.65 28.29 -30.55
N GLN A 440 -14.70 29.02 -29.96
CA GLN A 440 -13.92 30.04 -30.66
C GLN A 440 -13.11 29.46 -31.83
N LEU A 441 -12.44 28.32 -31.62
CA LEU A 441 -11.68 27.63 -32.65
C LEU A 441 -12.62 27.16 -33.78
N LEU A 442 -13.74 26.54 -33.45
CA LEU A 442 -14.71 26.00 -34.42
C LEU A 442 -15.46 27.09 -35.19
N ASP A 443 -15.57 28.31 -34.66
CA ASP A 443 -16.09 29.45 -35.41
C ASP A 443 -15.05 30.01 -36.38
N SER A 444 -13.76 29.91 -36.04
CA SER A 444 -12.66 30.32 -36.93
C SER A 444 -12.31 29.28 -38.01
N ILE A 445 -12.53 28.00 -37.73
CA ILE A 445 -12.29 26.88 -38.65
C ILE A 445 -13.44 26.81 -39.64
N LYS A 446 -13.17 27.20 -40.91
CA LYS A 446 -14.12 27.06 -42.02
C LYS A 446 -14.04 25.69 -42.70
N ASP A 447 -12.91 25.02 -42.59
CA ASP A 447 -12.66 23.73 -43.25
C ASP A 447 -13.05 22.56 -42.35
N SER A 448 -13.99 21.73 -42.81
CA SER A 448 -14.42 20.51 -42.14
C SER A 448 -13.32 19.45 -42.02
N ARG A 449 -12.22 19.60 -42.78
CA ARG A 449 -11.04 18.74 -42.69
C ARG A 449 -10.35 18.88 -41.33
N LEU A 450 -10.03 20.11 -40.92
CA LEU A 450 -9.32 20.41 -39.65
C LEU A 450 -10.07 19.91 -38.41
N LEU A 451 -11.40 19.84 -38.48
CA LEU A 451 -12.26 19.29 -37.43
C LEU A 451 -12.03 17.78 -37.20
N ASN A 452 -11.76 17.04 -38.28
CA ASN A 452 -11.72 15.57 -38.30
C ASN A 452 -10.30 15.02 -38.49
N GLU A 453 -9.27 15.86 -38.39
CA GLU A 453 -7.90 15.40 -38.42
C GLU A 453 -7.60 14.55 -37.17
N GLY A 454 -6.88 13.45 -37.37
CA GLY A 454 -6.36 12.62 -36.28
C GLY A 454 -4.97 13.06 -35.84
N ASP A 455 -4.65 12.77 -34.59
CA ASP A 455 -3.30 12.84 -34.03
C ASP A 455 -2.40 11.69 -34.57
N GLU A 456 -1.21 11.51 -33.99
CA GLU A 456 -0.28 10.42 -34.35
C GLU A 456 -0.89 9.03 -34.17
N ARG A 457 -1.91 8.86 -33.33
CA ARG A 457 -2.63 7.59 -33.12
C ARG A 457 -3.90 7.50 -33.97
N GLY A 458 -4.18 8.51 -34.79
CA GLY A 458 -5.41 8.63 -35.55
C GLY A 458 -6.60 9.12 -34.71
N GLN A 459 -6.38 9.60 -33.48
CA GLN A 459 -7.44 10.08 -32.61
C GLN A 459 -7.86 11.48 -32.99
N THR A 460 -9.11 11.64 -33.39
CA THR A 460 -9.71 12.96 -33.65
C THR A 460 -10.02 13.70 -32.33
N PRO A 461 -10.31 15.02 -32.36
CA PRO A 461 -10.70 15.76 -31.16
C PRO A 461 -11.92 15.16 -30.46
N LEU A 462 -12.83 14.52 -31.21
CA LEU A 462 -14.00 13.82 -30.67
C LEU A 462 -13.60 12.60 -29.82
N HIS A 463 -12.55 11.86 -30.20
CA HIS A 463 -12.02 10.75 -29.40
C HIS A 463 -11.47 11.27 -28.06
N LEU A 464 -10.66 12.33 -28.09
CA LEU A 464 -10.07 12.92 -26.88
C LEU A 464 -11.13 13.52 -25.95
N ALA A 465 -12.14 14.21 -26.49
CA ALA A 465 -13.25 14.73 -25.69
C ALA A 465 -14.06 13.60 -25.04
N SER A 466 -14.26 12.49 -25.75
CA SER A 466 -14.98 11.31 -25.25
C SER A 466 -14.18 10.56 -24.19
N ALA A 467 -12.86 10.44 -24.38
CA ALA A 467 -11.92 9.89 -23.41
C ALA A 467 -11.78 10.76 -22.15
N GLY A 468 -12.03 12.07 -22.25
CA GLY A 468 -12.06 13.00 -21.12
C GLY A 468 -13.42 13.14 -20.43
N GLY A 469 -14.48 12.51 -20.95
CA GLY A 469 -15.82 12.62 -20.39
C GLY A 469 -16.50 13.97 -20.61
N HIS A 470 -16.01 14.79 -21.54
CA HIS A 470 -16.46 16.19 -21.71
C HIS A 470 -17.75 16.31 -22.52
N THR A 471 -18.89 15.98 -21.90
CA THR A 471 -20.23 15.93 -22.53
C THR A 471 -20.56 17.16 -23.39
N LYS A 472 -20.34 18.38 -22.86
CA LYS A 472 -20.66 19.62 -23.57
C LYS A 472 -19.78 19.83 -24.82
N VAL A 473 -18.51 19.44 -24.75
CA VAL A 473 -17.58 19.53 -25.89
C VAL A 473 -17.91 18.48 -26.94
N VAL A 474 -18.23 17.25 -26.52
CA VAL A 474 -18.71 16.20 -27.43
C VAL A 474 -19.96 16.67 -28.17
N GLN A 475 -20.94 17.24 -27.46
CA GLN A 475 -22.16 17.77 -28.09
C GLN A 475 -21.86 18.92 -29.06
N LEU A 476 -20.94 19.83 -28.71
CA LEU A 476 -20.50 20.93 -29.58
C LEU A 476 -19.86 20.40 -30.88
N LEU A 477 -18.94 19.44 -30.76
CA LEU A 477 -18.24 18.84 -31.91
C LEU A 477 -19.23 18.10 -32.83
N LEU A 478 -20.17 17.35 -32.27
CA LEU A 478 -21.23 16.67 -33.04
C LEU A 478 -22.13 17.67 -33.77
N ARG A 479 -22.53 18.78 -33.11
CA ARG A 479 -23.33 19.85 -33.74
C ARG A 479 -22.61 20.52 -34.91
N LYS A 480 -21.28 20.61 -34.87
CA LYS A 480 -20.45 21.18 -35.93
C LYS A 480 -20.05 20.17 -37.02
N GLY A 481 -20.55 18.92 -36.95
CA GLY A 481 -20.37 17.91 -37.99
C GLY A 481 -19.12 17.02 -37.83
N ALA A 482 -18.67 16.76 -36.59
CA ALA A 482 -17.60 15.80 -36.35
C ALA A 482 -18.00 14.38 -36.75
N LEU A 483 -17.08 13.66 -37.42
CA LEU A 483 -17.30 12.31 -37.94
C LEU A 483 -16.85 11.24 -36.93
N PHE A 484 -17.51 10.09 -36.98
CA PHE A 484 -17.21 8.92 -36.15
C PHE A 484 -16.13 8.04 -36.81
N HIS A 485 -14.91 8.55 -36.89
CA HIS A 485 -13.77 7.77 -37.38
C HIS A 485 -13.29 6.76 -36.33
N SER A 486 -12.52 5.78 -36.78
CA SER A 486 -11.75 4.89 -35.93
C SER A 486 -10.30 5.36 -35.86
N ASP A 487 -9.66 5.17 -34.72
CA ASP A 487 -8.22 5.36 -34.56
C ASP A 487 -7.41 4.23 -35.25
N TYR A 488 -6.08 4.27 -35.19
CA TYR A 488 -5.24 3.24 -35.81
C TYR A 488 -5.33 1.86 -35.16
N LYS A 489 -5.94 1.75 -33.97
CA LYS A 489 -6.26 0.46 -33.32
C LYS A 489 -7.69 0.01 -33.62
N GLY A 490 -8.43 0.74 -34.45
CA GLY A 490 -9.84 0.48 -34.72
C GLY A 490 -10.78 0.99 -33.63
N TRP A 491 -10.28 1.67 -32.60
CA TRP A 491 -11.12 2.21 -31.52
C TRP A 491 -11.91 3.40 -32.02
N THR A 492 -13.19 3.39 -31.68
CA THR A 492 -14.08 4.54 -31.90
C THR A 492 -14.19 5.39 -30.64
N CYS A 493 -14.75 6.60 -30.76
CA CYS A 493 -15.02 7.46 -29.59
C CYS A 493 -15.85 6.77 -28.48
N LEU A 494 -16.73 5.83 -28.84
CA LEU A 494 -17.49 5.03 -27.87
C LEU A 494 -16.59 4.06 -27.08
N HIS A 495 -15.57 3.47 -27.71
CA HIS A 495 -14.60 2.61 -27.02
C HIS A 495 -13.83 3.39 -25.94
N HIS A 496 -13.41 4.62 -26.25
CA HIS A 496 -12.75 5.48 -25.26
C HIS A 496 -13.68 5.89 -24.12
N ALA A 497 -14.93 6.26 -24.42
CA ALA A 497 -15.91 6.60 -23.39
C ALA A 497 -16.23 5.38 -22.50
N ALA A 498 -16.33 4.19 -23.10
CA ALA A 498 -16.55 2.92 -22.40
C ALA A 498 -15.34 2.49 -21.55
N ALA A 499 -14.11 2.78 -21.99
CA ALA A 499 -12.88 2.47 -21.26
C ALA A 499 -12.75 3.24 -19.95
N GLU A 500 -13.16 4.51 -19.93
CA GLU A 500 -13.13 5.35 -18.72
C GLU A 500 -14.47 5.37 -17.97
N GLY A 501 -15.53 4.78 -18.53
CA GLY A 501 -16.82 4.60 -17.86
C GLY A 501 -17.76 5.81 -17.90
N TYR A 502 -17.58 6.73 -18.85
CA TYR A 502 -18.38 7.95 -18.95
C TYR A 502 -19.75 7.70 -19.59
N THR A 503 -20.72 7.25 -18.78
CA THR A 503 -22.06 6.88 -19.27
C THR A 503 -22.82 8.02 -19.95
N GLN A 504 -22.68 9.26 -19.47
CA GLN A 504 -23.34 10.42 -20.08
C GLN A 504 -22.79 10.75 -21.48
N THR A 505 -21.48 10.62 -21.70
CA THR A 505 -20.92 10.81 -23.05
C THR A 505 -21.32 9.67 -23.96
N MET A 506 -21.33 8.42 -23.46
CA MET A 506 -21.84 7.26 -24.20
C MET A 506 -23.29 7.46 -24.63
N ASP A 507 -24.14 7.97 -23.75
CA ASP A 507 -25.55 8.22 -24.07
C ASP A 507 -25.71 9.26 -25.18
N ILE A 508 -24.98 10.38 -25.11
CA ILE A 508 -24.96 11.40 -26.16
C ILE A 508 -24.48 10.81 -27.49
N LEU A 509 -23.39 10.04 -27.49
CA LEU A 509 -22.84 9.42 -28.71
C LEU A 509 -23.82 8.41 -29.33
N LEU A 510 -24.45 7.56 -28.52
CA LEU A 510 -25.42 6.56 -28.97
C LEU A 510 -26.73 7.20 -29.43
N SER A 511 -27.14 8.33 -28.83
CA SER A 511 -28.30 9.10 -29.27
C SER A 511 -28.08 9.72 -30.66
N ALA A 512 -26.83 10.07 -30.99
CA ALA A 512 -26.48 10.60 -32.31
C ALA A 512 -26.35 9.48 -33.36
N HIS A 513 -25.65 8.38 -33.04
CA HIS A 513 -25.44 7.26 -33.97
C HIS A 513 -25.45 5.90 -33.27
N ILE A 514 -26.58 5.18 -33.37
CA ILE A 514 -26.75 3.86 -32.73
C ILE A 514 -25.86 2.76 -33.34
N LYS A 515 -25.52 2.85 -34.64
CA LYS A 515 -24.66 1.89 -35.35
C LYS A 515 -23.21 1.83 -34.85
N LEU A 516 -22.84 2.71 -33.92
CA LEU A 516 -21.53 2.72 -33.27
C LEU A 516 -21.38 1.59 -32.24
N LEU A 517 -22.49 1.01 -31.79
CA LEU A 517 -22.56 0.03 -30.73
C LEU A 517 -21.80 -1.27 -31.04
N ASP A 518 -21.94 -1.75 -32.28
CA ASP A 518 -21.42 -3.06 -32.71
C ASP A 518 -20.12 -2.91 -33.52
N LYS A 519 -19.51 -1.71 -33.53
CA LYS A 519 -18.19 -1.52 -34.13
C LYS A 519 -17.14 -2.25 -33.30
N ILE A 520 -16.26 -2.96 -34.01
CA ILE A 520 -15.16 -3.72 -33.44
C ILE A 520 -13.83 -2.99 -33.65
N ASP A 521 -12.91 -3.18 -32.71
CA ASP A 521 -11.51 -2.79 -32.84
C ASP A 521 -10.69 -3.81 -33.66
N GLU A 522 -9.39 -3.56 -33.81
CA GLU A 522 -8.45 -4.46 -34.48
C GLU A 522 -8.33 -5.83 -33.80
N ASP A 523 -8.66 -5.96 -32.51
CA ASP A 523 -8.65 -7.24 -31.79
C ASP A 523 -10.03 -7.94 -31.86
N GLY A 524 -11.04 -7.31 -32.48
CA GLY A 524 -12.42 -7.80 -32.53
C GLY A 524 -13.24 -7.47 -31.28
N ASN A 525 -12.74 -6.63 -30.37
CA ASN A 525 -13.45 -6.19 -29.17
C ASN A 525 -14.46 -5.10 -29.54
N THR A 526 -15.65 -5.18 -28.97
CA THR A 526 -16.65 -4.11 -29.00
C THR A 526 -16.51 -3.18 -27.78
N ALA A 527 -17.20 -2.04 -27.78
CA ALA A 527 -17.26 -1.16 -26.60
C ALA A 527 -17.73 -1.90 -25.32
N LEU A 528 -18.57 -2.94 -25.48
CA LEU A 528 -19.02 -3.80 -24.38
C LEU A 528 -17.86 -4.62 -23.77
N HIS A 529 -16.97 -5.15 -24.60
CA HIS A 529 -15.76 -5.86 -24.12
C HIS A 529 -14.86 -4.93 -23.32
N VAL A 530 -14.64 -3.71 -23.82
CA VAL A 530 -13.79 -2.71 -23.15
C VAL A 530 -14.39 -2.27 -21.81
N ALA A 531 -15.69 -1.98 -21.76
CA ALA A 531 -16.39 -1.64 -20.52
C ALA A 531 -16.32 -2.77 -19.48
N ALA A 532 -16.50 -4.01 -19.93
CA ALA A 532 -16.45 -5.20 -19.08
C ALA A 532 -15.04 -5.48 -18.54
N ARG A 533 -14.02 -5.36 -19.39
CA ARG A 533 -12.59 -5.47 -19.02
C ARG A 533 -12.19 -4.44 -17.95
N GLN A 534 -12.65 -3.20 -18.08
CA GLN A 534 -12.32 -2.13 -17.14
C GLN A 534 -13.15 -2.17 -15.86
N GLY A 535 -14.34 -2.79 -15.88
CA GLY A 535 -15.18 -2.96 -14.68
C GLY A 535 -16.31 -1.95 -14.52
N HIS A 536 -16.70 -1.24 -15.59
CA HIS A 536 -17.66 -0.14 -15.52
C HIS A 536 -19.11 -0.65 -15.59
N VAL A 537 -19.70 -0.96 -14.43
CA VAL A 537 -21.04 -1.54 -14.30
C VAL A 537 -22.12 -0.72 -15.01
N ALA A 538 -22.14 0.60 -14.80
CA ALA A 538 -23.15 1.47 -15.38
C ALA A 538 -23.02 1.56 -16.91
N ALA A 539 -21.80 1.53 -17.44
CA ALA A 539 -21.54 1.50 -18.88
C ALA A 539 -22.03 0.18 -19.50
N VAL A 540 -21.76 -0.96 -18.86
CA VAL A 540 -22.24 -2.28 -19.30
C VAL A 540 -23.77 -2.34 -19.29
N LYS A 541 -24.43 -1.89 -18.21
CA LYS A 541 -25.90 -1.83 -18.14
C LYS A 541 -26.47 -0.95 -19.26
N LEU A 542 -25.88 0.21 -19.52
CA LEU A 542 -26.33 1.12 -20.57
C LEU A 542 -26.20 0.47 -21.95
N LEU A 543 -25.06 -0.14 -22.27
CA LEU A 543 -24.84 -0.82 -23.55
C LEU A 543 -25.80 -2.01 -23.75
N LEU A 544 -26.02 -2.82 -22.72
CA LEU A 544 -26.98 -3.94 -22.77
C LEU A 544 -28.42 -3.44 -22.95
N SER A 545 -28.81 -2.37 -22.24
CA SER A 545 -30.15 -1.77 -22.37
C SER A 545 -30.43 -1.18 -23.74
N ARG A 546 -29.38 -0.75 -24.46
CA ARG A 546 -29.44 -0.23 -25.83
C ARG A 546 -29.35 -1.33 -26.90
N GLY A 547 -29.30 -2.59 -26.48
CA GLY A 547 -29.38 -3.74 -27.39
C GLY A 547 -28.04 -4.18 -28.01
N ALA A 548 -26.90 -3.90 -27.36
CA ALA A 548 -25.58 -4.26 -27.92
C ALA A 548 -25.48 -5.74 -28.30
N GLU A 549 -24.97 -6.04 -29.50
CA GLU A 549 -24.76 -7.43 -29.89
C GLU A 549 -23.64 -8.06 -29.05
N ILE A 550 -23.88 -9.27 -28.57
CA ILE A 550 -22.89 -10.02 -27.81
C ILE A 550 -22.09 -10.82 -28.84
N LEU A 551 -20.90 -10.32 -29.16
CA LEU A 551 -19.98 -10.91 -30.13
C LEU A 551 -18.76 -11.54 -29.42
N LEU A 552 -18.03 -12.37 -30.16
CA LEU A 552 -16.73 -12.89 -29.76
C LEU A 552 -15.63 -12.09 -30.44
N ASN A 553 -14.53 -11.85 -29.73
CA ASN A 553 -13.35 -11.22 -30.32
C ASN A 553 -12.53 -12.21 -31.16
N LYS A 554 -11.41 -11.75 -31.74
CA LYS A 554 -10.53 -12.60 -32.58
C LYS A 554 -9.91 -13.77 -31.80
N ASN A 555 -9.81 -13.66 -30.48
CA ASN A 555 -9.31 -14.70 -29.58
C ASN A 555 -10.43 -15.62 -29.05
N ASP A 556 -11.64 -15.55 -29.64
CA ASP A 556 -12.84 -16.27 -29.23
C ASP A 556 -13.28 -16.01 -27.78
N THR A 557 -12.83 -14.90 -27.17
CA THR A 557 -13.25 -14.48 -25.84
C THR A 557 -14.49 -13.60 -25.95
N SER A 558 -15.49 -13.86 -25.10
CA SER A 558 -16.64 -12.96 -24.94
C SER A 558 -16.36 -11.87 -23.90
N PHE A 559 -17.15 -10.79 -23.89
CA PHE A 559 -17.05 -9.75 -22.87
C PHE A 559 -17.20 -10.28 -21.43
N LEU A 560 -17.90 -11.42 -21.24
CA LEU A 560 -18.01 -12.08 -19.95
C LEU A 560 -16.69 -12.74 -19.54
N HIS A 561 -15.97 -13.39 -20.46
CA HIS A 561 -14.64 -13.95 -20.18
C HIS A 561 -13.68 -12.83 -19.74
N GLU A 562 -13.69 -11.70 -20.44
CA GLU A 562 -12.89 -10.52 -20.08
C GLU A 562 -13.23 -9.97 -18.69
N ALA A 563 -14.53 -9.88 -18.33
CA ALA A 563 -14.93 -9.47 -16.98
C ALA A 563 -14.45 -10.45 -15.90
N VAL A 564 -14.54 -11.76 -16.18
CA VAL A 564 -14.19 -12.81 -15.22
C VAL A 564 -12.68 -12.91 -15.03
N GLN A 565 -11.89 -12.90 -16.10
CA GLN A 565 -10.42 -12.95 -16.06
C GLN A 565 -9.82 -11.72 -15.36
N ASN A 566 -10.46 -10.55 -15.50
CA ASN A 566 -10.05 -9.33 -14.79
C ASN A 566 -10.66 -9.19 -13.38
N GLY A 567 -11.42 -10.20 -12.91
CA GLY A 567 -11.97 -10.25 -11.55
C GLY A 567 -13.08 -9.23 -11.26
N LYS A 568 -13.81 -8.76 -12.28
CA LYS A 568 -14.82 -7.69 -12.17
C LYS A 568 -16.17 -8.24 -11.69
N LYS A 569 -16.24 -8.59 -10.39
CA LYS A 569 -17.43 -9.17 -9.74
C LYS A 569 -18.71 -8.37 -9.99
N ASP A 570 -18.69 -7.05 -9.80
CA ASP A 570 -19.90 -6.22 -9.86
C ASP A 570 -20.47 -6.13 -11.28
N VAL A 571 -19.60 -6.17 -12.29
CA VAL A 571 -20.02 -6.24 -13.70
C VAL A 571 -20.68 -7.59 -13.99
N VAL A 572 -20.05 -8.68 -13.56
CA VAL A 572 -20.60 -10.04 -13.73
C VAL A 572 -21.96 -10.16 -13.07
N ASN A 573 -22.12 -9.68 -11.83
CA ASN A 573 -23.40 -9.70 -11.13
C ASN A 573 -24.46 -8.87 -11.87
N ALA A 574 -24.11 -7.67 -12.34
CA ALA A 574 -25.02 -6.86 -13.15
C ALA A 574 -25.42 -7.51 -14.48
N ILE A 575 -24.54 -8.32 -15.07
CA ILE A 575 -24.87 -9.13 -16.26
C ILE A 575 -25.83 -10.25 -15.87
N ILE A 576 -25.58 -10.95 -14.77
CA ILE A 576 -26.45 -12.02 -14.26
C ILE A 576 -27.86 -11.50 -13.94
N ASP A 577 -27.97 -10.28 -13.43
CA ASP A 577 -29.25 -9.60 -13.16
C ASP A 577 -29.98 -9.14 -14.42
N SER A 578 -29.29 -9.09 -15.56
CA SER A 578 -29.89 -8.66 -16.83
C SER A 578 -30.61 -9.81 -17.52
N ASP A 579 -31.68 -9.50 -18.27
CA ASP A 579 -32.46 -10.51 -18.99
C ASP A 579 -31.65 -11.29 -20.03
N ARG A 580 -30.51 -10.75 -20.48
CA ARG A 580 -29.63 -11.33 -21.51
C ARG A 580 -28.49 -12.20 -20.96
N HIS A 581 -28.52 -12.55 -19.67
CA HIS A 581 -27.50 -13.41 -19.05
C HIS A 581 -27.39 -14.79 -19.71
N VAL A 582 -28.51 -15.36 -20.19
CA VAL A 582 -28.52 -16.68 -20.85
C VAL A 582 -27.73 -16.64 -22.16
N ASP A 583 -27.91 -15.59 -22.96
CA ASP A 583 -27.20 -15.42 -24.23
C ASP A 583 -25.70 -15.22 -23.98
N ALA A 584 -25.34 -14.43 -22.97
CA ALA A 584 -23.95 -14.20 -22.57
C ALA A 584 -23.24 -15.47 -22.11
N LEU A 585 -23.95 -16.36 -21.41
CA LEU A 585 -23.40 -17.63 -20.90
C LEU A 585 -23.31 -18.72 -21.98
N ARG A 586 -24.21 -18.70 -22.98
CA ARG A 586 -24.20 -19.66 -24.10
C ARG A 586 -23.16 -19.32 -25.18
N LEU A 587 -22.77 -18.06 -25.29
CA LEU A 587 -21.85 -17.62 -26.33
C LEU A 587 -20.39 -17.99 -26.01
N PHE A 588 -19.98 -19.18 -26.43
CA PHE A 588 -18.58 -19.62 -26.48
C PHE A 588 -18.38 -20.61 -27.63
N LYS A 589 -17.14 -20.72 -28.15
CA LYS A 589 -16.81 -21.73 -29.17
C LYS A 589 -16.23 -22.99 -28.52
N PRO A 590 -16.89 -24.16 -28.64
CA PRO A 590 -16.32 -25.40 -28.13
C PRO A 590 -15.08 -25.79 -28.94
N GLY A 591 -13.93 -25.92 -28.27
CA GLY A 591 -12.63 -26.28 -28.88
C GLY A 591 -11.59 -25.16 -28.97
N SER A 592 -11.93 -23.93 -28.56
CA SER A 592 -10.96 -22.82 -28.43
C SER A 592 -10.08 -22.95 -27.17
N THR A 593 -9.03 -22.12 -27.06
CA THR A 593 -8.21 -22.01 -25.86
C THR A 593 -9.01 -21.58 -24.62
N GLN A 594 -10.09 -20.82 -24.83
CA GLN A 594 -10.98 -20.40 -23.76
C GLN A 594 -11.94 -21.51 -23.35
N ARG A 595 -12.05 -21.72 -22.03
CA ARG A 595 -12.99 -22.67 -21.42
C ARG A 595 -14.39 -22.04 -21.37
N SER A 596 -15.40 -22.83 -21.02
CA SER A 596 -16.76 -22.30 -20.87
C SER A 596 -16.80 -21.18 -19.80
N PRO A 597 -17.60 -20.11 -19.98
CA PRO A 597 -17.68 -19.01 -19.02
C PRO A 597 -17.99 -19.45 -17.58
N VAL A 598 -18.72 -20.55 -17.46
CA VAL A 598 -19.12 -21.17 -16.19
C VAL A 598 -17.93 -21.72 -15.40
N LEU A 599 -16.99 -22.33 -16.11
CA LEU A 599 -15.76 -22.84 -15.50
C LEU A 599 -14.89 -21.69 -15.03
N ASP A 600 -14.75 -20.65 -15.85
CA ASP A 600 -14.01 -19.44 -15.50
C ASP A 600 -14.66 -18.74 -14.28
N LEU A 601 -15.99 -18.72 -14.21
CA LEU A 601 -16.71 -18.21 -13.03
C LEU A 601 -16.39 -19.02 -11.76
N ILE A 602 -16.33 -20.35 -11.84
CA ILE A 602 -16.00 -21.21 -10.69
C ILE A 602 -14.52 -21.05 -10.27
N GLU A 603 -13.63 -20.90 -11.25
CA GLU A 603 -12.20 -20.71 -11.04
C GLU A 603 -11.88 -19.33 -10.44
N PHE A 604 -12.32 -18.24 -11.09
CA PHE A 604 -11.90 -16.88 -10.75
C PHE A 604 -12.89 -16.12 -9.85
N LEU A 605 -14.21 -16.35 -9.98
CA LEU A 605 -15.25 -15.57 -9.29
C LEU A 605 -16.36 -16.45 -8.64
N PRO A 606 -16.03 -17.26 -7.62
CA PRO A 606 -17.00 -18.17 -7.00
C PRO A 606 -18.15 -17.43 -6.31
N GLU A 607 -17.94 -16.19 -5.85
CA GLU A 607 -19.01 -15.36 -5.26
C GLU A 607 -20.08 -14.97 -6.29
N SER A 608 -19.68 -14.65 -7.52
CA SER A 608 -20.62 -14.37 -8.62
C SER A 608 -21.32 -15.65 -9.08
N PHE A 609 -20.63 -16.79 -9.09
CA PHE A 609 -21.28 -18.06 -9.36
C PHE A 609 -22.31 -18.43 -8.27
N LYS A 610 -22.02 -18.12 -7.00
CA LYS A 610 -23.00 -18.25 -5.91
C LYS A 610 -24.23 -17.38 -6.17
N HIS A 611 -24.04 -16.12 -6.57
CA HIS A 611 -25.14 -15.22 -6.94
C HIS A 611 -25.99 -15.78 -8.10
N LEU A 612 -25.35 -16.40 -9.10
CA LEU A 612 -26.06 -17.12 -10.16
C LEU A 612 -26.91 -18.27 -9.59
N LEU A 613 -26.38 -19.03 -8.64
CA LEU A 613 -27.13 -20.11 -7.98
C LEU A 613 -28.26 -19.58 -7.08
N ASP A 614 -28.10 -18.42 -6.45
CA ASP A 614 -29.15 -17.78 -5.65
C ASP A 614 -30.35 -17.41 -6.55
N ASN A 615 -30.11 -16.87 -7.75
CA ASN A 615 -31.15 -16.62 -8.75
C ASN A 615 -31.85 -17.89 -9.27
N CYS A 616 -31.23 -19.07 -9.09
CA CYS A 616 -31.85 -20.36 -9.42
C CYS A 616 -32.81 -20.86 -8.34
N VAL A 617 -32.84 -20.24 -7.16
CA VAL A 617 -33.78 -20.54 -6.08
C VAL A 617 -34.94 -19.56 -6.19
N ARG A 618 -36.13 -20.05 -6.54
CA ARG A 618 -37.35 -19.25 -6.53
C ARG A 618 -38.19 -19.59 -5.32
N GLU A 619 -38.51 -18.56 -4.54
CA GLU A 619 -39.50 -18.63 -3.46
C GLU A 619 -40.89 -18.46 -4.08
N SER A 620 -41.87 -19.22 -3.59
CA SER A 620 -43.27 -19.02 -3.95
C SER A 620 -43.82 -17.74 -3.31
N ASP A 621 -44.70 -17.03 -4.01
CA ASP A 621 -45.40 -15.84 -3.49
C ASP A 621 -46.37 -16.13 -2.32
N ASP A 622 -46.54 -17.41 -1.95
CA ASP A 622 -47.39 -17.85 -0.84
C ASP A 622 -46.80 -17.48 0.53
N ASP A 623 -47.66 -17.31 1.55
CA ASP A 623 -47.21 -17.00 2.92
C ASP A 623 -46.21 -18.07 3.44
N PRO A 624 -45.11 -17.70 4.13
CA PRO A 624 -44.08 -18.64 4.59
C PRO A 624 -44.57 -19.76 5.51
N ASN A 625 -45.69 -19.55 6.19
CA ASN A 625 -46.31 -20.54 7.09
C ASN A 625 -47.38 -21.40 6.39
N SER A 626 -47.70 -21.10 5.14
CA SER A 626 -48.71 -21.83 4.39
C SER A 626 -48.19 -23.23 4.00
N PRO A 627 -49.07 -24.23 3.89
CA PRO A 627 -48.70 -25.57 3.42
C PRO A 627 -48.33 -25.60 1.92
N ASN A 628 -48.67 -24.55 1.18
CA ASN A 628 -48.39 -24.42 -0.25
C ASN A 628 -47.06 -23.68 -0.53
N PHE A 629 -46.49 -23.03 0.48
CA PHE A 629 -45.17 -22.43 0.40
C PHE A 629 -44.15 -23.46 -0.08
N HIS A 630 -43.43 -23.11 -1.15
CA HIS A 630 -42.48 -24.01 -1.78
C HIS A 630 -41.26 -23.26 -2.31
N PHE A 631 -40.12 -23.95 -2.25
CA PHE A 631 -38.92 -23.55 -2.96
C PHE A 631 -38.83 -24.33 -4.27
N ALA A 632 -38.77 -23.62 -5.39
CA ALA A 632 -38.46 -24.20 -6.68
C ALA A 632 -36.95 -24.02 -6.94
N TYR A 633 -36.21 -25.14 -6.89
CA TYR A 633 -34.82 -25.18 -7.30
C TYR A 633 -34.77 -25.49 -8.80
N LEU A 634 -34.14 -24.60 -9.57
CA LEU A 634 -33.97 -24.72 -11.03
C LEU A 634 -32.54 -25.18 -11.37
N PRO A 635 -32.20 -26.48 -11.28
CA PRO A 635 -30.92 -27.01 -11.74
C PRO A 635 -30.76 -26.95 -13.27
N GLN A 636 -31.77 -26.47 -14.01
CA GLN A 636 -31.75 -26.30 -15.46
C GLN A 636 -30.53 -25.52 -15.97
N VAL A 637 -29.93 -24.67 -15.13
CA VAL A 637 -28.66 -23.98 -15.39
C VAL A 637 -27.53 -24.97 -15.72
N PHE A 638 -27.37 -26.07 -14.97
CA PHE A 638 -26.34 -27.08 -15.25
C PHE A 638 -26.53 -27.81 -16.60
N VAL A 639 -27.77 -27.92 -17.08
CA VAL A 639 -28.14 -28.62 -18.33
C VAL A 639 -28.15 -27.69 -19.54
N GLN A 640 -28.56 -26.43 -19.38
CA GLN A 640 -28.61 -25.43 -20.47
C GLN A 640 -27.25 -24.79 -20.79
N LEU A 641 -26.29 -24.89 -19.87
CA LEU A 641 -24.94 -24.31 -20.01
C LEU A 641 -23.94 -25.22 -20.74
N THR A 642 -24.32 -26.44 -21.10
CA THR A 642 -23.42 -27.41 -21.77
C THR A 642 -23.98 -27.80 -23.14
N PRO A 643 -23.42 -27.27 -24.25
CA PRO A 643 -23.75 -27.73 -25.58
C PRO A 643 -22.96 -29.02 -25.83
N LEU A 644 -23.63 -30.16 -25.71
CA LEU A 644 -23.11 -31.51 -25.96
C LEU A 644 -21.98 -31.98 -25.02
N CYS A 645 -22.30 -33.06 -24.28
CA CYS A 645 -21.41 -33.91 -23.48
C CYS A 645 -20.95 -33.36 -22.10
N LEU A 646 -21.40 -34.06 -21.06
CA LEU A 646 -21.08 -33.94 -19.63
C LEU A 646 -21.79 -32.82 -18.84
N SER A 647 -23.01 -33.14 -18.41
CA SER A 647 -23.81 -32.51 -17.35
C SER A 647 -23.10 -32.30 -15.99
N HIS A 648 -21.84 -32.75 -15.85
CA HIS A 648 -21.06 -32.80 -14.60
C HIS A 648 -19.91 -31.81 -14.51
N LEU A 649 -19.54 -31.18 -15.63
CA LEU A 649 -18.38 -30.29 -15.72
C LEU A 649 -18.34 -29.22 -14.61
N PRO A 650 -19.46 -28.57 -14.22
CA PRO A 650 -19.44 -27.55 -13.18
C PRO A 650 -19.19 -28.13 -11.78
N LEU A 651 -19.77 -29.29 -11.45
CA LEU A 651 -19.57 -29.93 -10.14
C LEU A 651 -18.16 -30.50 -10.01
N GLN A 652 -17.66 -31.12 -11.07
CA GLN A 652 -16.29 -31.62 -11.10
C GLN A 652 -15.27 -30.48 -11.01
N ALA A 653 -15.53 -29.35 -11.69
CA ALA A 653 -14.70 -28.15 -11.56
C ALA A 653 -14.74 -27.57 -10.14
N MET A 654 -15.90 -27.50 -9.48
CA MET A 654 -15.98 -27.06 -8.08
C MET A 654 -15.13 -27.94 -7.16
N VAL A 655 -15.05 -29.25 -7.42
CA VAL A 655 -14.18 -30.17 -6.69
C VAL A 655 -12.70 -29.88 -7.00
N GLN A 656 -12.34 -29.76 -8.28
CA GLN A 656 -10.97 -29.47 -8.72
C GLN A 656 -10.43 -28.15 -8.13
N TYR A 657 -11.25 -27.10 -8.14
CA TYR A 657 -10.90 -25.78 -7.59
C TYR A 657 -11.19 -25.63 -6.08
N HIS A 658 -11.52 -26.72 -5.39
CA HIS A 658 -11.74 -26.76 -3.94
C HIS A 658 -12.79 -25.77 -3.41
N ARG A 659 -13.88 -25.55 -4.17
CA ARG A 659 -14.95 -24.60 -3.85
C ARG A 659 -16.03 -25.21 -2.95
N ILE A 660 -15.68 -25.45 -1.68
CA ILE A 660 -16.57 -26.08 -0.69
C ILE A 660 -17.86 -25.25 -0.47
N GLU A 661 -17.77 -23.93 -0.48
CA GLU A 661 -18.93 -23.05 -0.26
C GLU A 661 -19.98 -23.19 -1.38
N LEU A 662 -19.54 -23.38 -2.62
CA LEU A 662 -20.41 -23.64 -3.76
C LEU A 662 -21.03 -25.04 -3.70
N LEU A 663 -20.23 -26.06 -3.34
CA LEU A 663 -20.71 -27.43 -3.19
C LEU A 663 -21.73 -27.57 -2.05
N ASN A 664 -21.59 -26.77 -0.99
CA ASN A 664 -22.54 -26.75 0.13
C ASN A 664 -23.83 -25.97 -0.17
N HIS A 665 -23.93 -25.31 -1.33
CA HIS A 665 -25.12 -24.56 -1.72
C HIS A 665 -26.36 -25.47 -1.79
N PRO A 666 -27.56 -25.01 -1.36
CA PRO A 666 -28.78 -25.82 -1.39
C PRO A 666 -29.08 -26.43 -2.76
N VAL A 667 -28.88 -25.67 -3.84
CA VAL A 667 -29.08 -26.16 -5.22
C VAL A 667 -28.18 -27.37 -5.51
N CYS A 668 -26.88 -27.27 -5.21
CA CYS A 668 -25.91 -28.35 -5.44
C CYS A 668 -26.25 -29.60 -4.61
N LYS A 669 -26.57 -29.41 -3.32
CA LYS A 669 -26.99 -30.52 -2.43
C LYS A 669 -28.26 -31.20 -2.92
N LYS A 670 -29.27 -30.44 -3.33
CA LYS A 670 -30.54 -31.00 -3.82
C LYS A 670 -30.39 -31.66 -5.17
N TYR A 671 -29.55 -31.14 -6.05
CA TYR A 671 -29.22 -31.77 -7.32
C TYR A 671 -28.51 -33.12 -7.13
N LEU A 672 -27.50 -33.18 -6.24
CA LEU A 672 -26.84 -34.44 -5.89
C LEU A 672 -27.81 -35.43 -5.22
N ALA A 673 -28.66 -34.96 -4.29
CA ALA A 673 -29.66 -35.80 -3.64
C ALA A 673 -30.68 -36.36 -4.64
N MET A 674 -31.09 -35.56 -5.62
CA MET A 674 -31.99 -36.01 -6.69
C MET A 674 -31.34 -37.11 -7.52
N LYS A 675 -30.09 -36.94 -7.95
CA LYS A 675 -29.34 -37.98 -8.69
C LYS A 675 -29.11 -39.24 -7.86
N TRP A 676 -28.82 -39.08 -6.57
CA TRP A 676 -28.70 -40.17 -5.62
C TRP A 676 -29.97 -40.99 -5.50
N ILE A 677 -31.13 -40.35 -5.33
CA ILE A 677 -32.42 -41.05 -5.21
C ILE A 677 -32.81 -41.72 -6.53
N ALA A 678 -32.49 -41.10 -7.67
CA ALA A 678 -32.96 -41.58 -8.96
C ALA A 678 -32.26 -42.86 -9.44
N TYR A 679 -30.94 -42.94 -9.30
CA TYR A 679 -30.19 -44.12 -9.74
C TYR A 679 -29.00 -44.48 -8.83
N GLY A 680 -28.40 -43.51 -8.13
CA GLY A 680 -27.19 -43.74 -7.34
C GLY A 680 -27.38 -44.76 -6.22
N SER A 681 -28.46 -44.62 -5.44
CA SER A 681 -28.78 -45.50 -4.31
C SER A 681 -29.08 -46.92 -4.77
N ILE A 682 -29.87 -47.08 -5.83
CA ILE A 682 -30.25 -48.38 -6.37
C ILE A 682 -29.03 -49.10 -6.94
N ALA A 683 -28.22 -48.41 -7.77
CA ALA A 683 -27.02 -49.00 -8.36
C ALA A 683 -26.01 -49.42 -7.28
N HIS A 684 -25.83 -48.60 -6.24
CA HIS A 684 -24.89 -48.90 -5.17
C HIS A 684 -25.37 -50.06 -4.28
N VAL A 685 -26.64 -50.06 -3.87
CA VAL A 685 -27.23 -51.14 -3.05
C VAL A 685 -27.24 -52.45 -3.83
N LEU A 686 -27.53 -52.42 -5.14
CA LEU A 686 -27.46 -53.60 -6.00
C LEU A 686 -26.04 -54.16 -6.05
N ASN A 687 -25.03 -53.31 -6.23
CA ASN A 687 -23.63 -53.75 -6.27
C ASN A 687 -23.19 -54.37 -4.94
N MET A 688 -23.55 -53.76 -3.81
CA MET A 688 -23.28 -54.30 -2.48
C MET A 688 -24.00 -55.63 -2.25
N PHE A 689 -25.25 -55.74 -2.69
CA PHE A 689 -26.03 -56.96 -2.59
C PHE A 689 -25.38 -58.10 -3.39
N LEU A 690 -24.94 -57.83 -4.62
CA LEU A 690 -24.23 -58.82 -5.44
C LEU A 690 -22.95 -59.32 -4.76
N TYR A 691 -22.20 -58.45 -4.09
CA TYR A 691 -20.97 -58.83 -3.36
C TYR A 691 -21.30 -59.70 -2.15
N LEU A 692 -22.32 -59.33 -1.37
CA LEU A 692 -22.79 -60.10 -0.21
C LEU A 692 -23.31 -61.49 -0.61
N LEU A 693 -23.91 -61.60 -1.80
CA LEU A 693 -24.42 -62.85 -2.35
C LEU A 693 -23.28 -63.85 -2.67
N GLY A 694 -22.05 -63.39 -2.88
CA GLY A 694 -20.86 -64.24 -2.93
C GLY A 694 -20.21 -64.47 -1.56
N LEU A 695 -20.14 -63.43 -0.71
CA LEU A 695 -19.48 -63.46 0.59
C LEU A 695 -20.20 -64.37 1.61
N LEU A 696 -21.52 -64.24 1.77
CA LEU A 696 -22.26 -64.95 2.80
C LEU A 696 -22.21 -66.48 2.60
N PRO A 697 -22.42 -67.03 1.39
CA PRO A 697 -22.29 -68.47 1.19
C PRO A 697 -20.85 -68.96 1.40
N LEU A 698 -19.83 -68.19 0.99
CA LEU A 698 -18.43 -68.53 1.26
C LEU A 698 -18.17 -68.63 2.78
N THR A 699 -18.68 -67.70 3.58
CA THR A 699 -18.52 -67.72 5.04
C THR A 699 -19.27 -68.87 5.70
N HIS A 700 -20.50 -69.15 5.24
CA HIS A 700 -21.29 -70.28 5.72
C HIS A 700 -20.52 -71.58 5.50
N LEU A 701 -19.90 -71.73 4.32
CA LEU A 701 -19.18 -72.92 3.94
C LEU A 701 -17.94 -73.20 4.80
N ILE A 702 -17.17 -72.15 5.13
CA ILE A 702 -16.01 -72.29 6.04
C ILE A 702 -16.44 -72.63 7.46
N VAL A 703 -17.58 -72.11 7.93
CA VAL A 703 -18.05 -72.43 9.28
C VAL A 703 -18.51 -73.89 9.37
N THR A 704 -19.17 -74.40 8.33
CA THR A 704 -19.71 -75.77 8.31
C THR A 704 -18.64 -76.85 8.08
N LEU A 705 -17.60 -76.57 7.29
CA LEU A 705 -16.61 -77.56 6.85
C LEU A 705 -15.31 -77.56 7.68
N ARG A 706 -15.36 -77.09 8.92
CA ARG A 706 -14.17 -76.99 9.78
C ARG A 706 -13.48 -78.36 9.96
N PRO A 707 -12.19 -78.50 9.62
CA PRO A 707 -11.48 -79.78 9.72
C PRO A 707 -11.13 -80.15 11.16
N SER A 708 -11.02 -81.46 11.41
CA SER A 708 -10.58 -82.03 12.69
C SER A 708 -9.09 -82.36 12.67
N LEU A 709 -8.41 -82.16 13.80
CA LEU A 709 -7.00 -82.50 14.01
C LEU A 709 -6.89 -83.84 14.73
N ASN A 710 -6.29 -84.84 14.08
CA ASN A 710 -5.92 -86.11 14.68
C ASN A 710 -4.40 -86.21 14.77
N TYR A 711 -3.89 -86.74 15.88
CA TYR A 711 -2.47 -87.03 16.05
C TYR A 711 -2.23 -88.49 15.69
N THR A 712 -1.30 -88.76 14.76
CA THR A 712 -0.81 -90.12 14.56
C THR A 712 0.06 -90.53 15.76
N ASP A 713 0.26 -91.83 15.98
CA ASP A 713 1.13 -92.35 17.06
C ASP A 713 2.59 -91.85 16.96
N THR A 714 2.99 -91.21 15.85
CA THR A 714 4.29 -90.57 15.63
C THR A 714 4.33 -89.08 16.00
N GLY A 715 3.23 -88.50 16.48
CA GLY A 715 3.14 -87.09 16.88
C GLY A 715 2.95 -86.10 15.72
N GLU A 716 2.74 -86.58 14.50
CA GLU A 716 2.47 -85.71 13.35
C GLU A 716 0.97 -85.37 13.26
N PRO A 717 0.59 -84.09 13.14
CA PRO A 717 -0.81 -83.70 13.01
C PRO A 717 -1.33 -84.04 11.61
N GLN A 718 -2.21 -85.03 11.49
CA GLN A 718 -2.96 -85.28 10.27
C GLN A 718 -4.29 -84.53 10.32
N VAL A 719 -4.51 -83.66 9.33
CA VAL A 719 -5.73 -82.89 9.16
C VAL A 719 -6.71 -83.75 8.36
N GLU A 720 -7.72 -84.28 9.03
CA GLU A 720 -8.78 -85.06 8.37
C GLU A 720 -9.93 -84.11 8.01
N MET A 721 -10.21 -84.00 6.70
CA MET A 721 -11.32 -83.18 6.20
C MET A 721 -12.63 -83.92 6.43
N VAL A 722 -13.63 -83.25 7.00
CA VAL A 722 -14.94 -83.84 7.30
C VAL A 722 -15.61 -84.34 6.01
N HIS A 723 -15.98 -85.62 5.96
CA HIS A 723 -16.71 -86.20 4.83
C HIS A 723 -18.08 -85.54 4.65
N ILE A 724 -18.33 -85.04 3.44
CA ILE A 724 -19.47 -84.18 3.10
C ILE A 724 -20.70 -85.04 2.78
N SER A 725 -21.87 -84.72 3.35
CA SER A 725 -23.15 -85.24 2.89
C SER A 725 -23.57 -84.55 1.59
N PHE A 726 -23.71 -85.34 0.51
CA PHE A 726 -23.83 -84.88 -0.88
C PHE A 726 -25.08 -84.01 -1.18
N PHE A 727 -26.11 -83.99 -0.32
CA PHE A 727 -27.42 -83.45 -0.70
C PHE A 727 -27.68 -81.98 -0.30
N GLU A 728 -27.15 -81.51 0.83
CA GLU A 728 -27.37 -80.13 1.31
C GLU A 728 -26.26 -79.16 0.86
N VAL A 729 -25.03 -79.66 0.73
CA VAL A 729 -23.85 -78.83 0.43
C VAL A 729 -23.66 -78.62 -1.09
N GLN A 730 -24.02 -79.59 -1.93
CA GLN A 730 -23.89 -79.52 -3.40
C GLN A 730 -24.60 -78.30 -4.01
N LEU A 731 -25.85 -78.02 -3.59
CA LEU A 731 -26.62 -76.90 -4.12
C LEU A 731 -25.95 -75.55 -3.80
N THR A 732 -25.39 -75.42 -2.59
CA THR A 732 -24.68 -74.20 -2.17
C THR A 732 -23.36 -74.02 -2.92
N MET A 733 -22.65 -75.11 -3.24
CA MET A 733 -21.42 -75.08 -4.03
C MET A 733 -21.67 -74.72 -5.49
N GLU A 734 -22.71 -75.29 -6.10
CA GLU A 734 -23.08 -75.03 -7.50
C GLU A 734 -23.50 -73.56 -7.67
N ILE A 735 -24.33 -73.06 -6.76
CA ILE A 735 -24.73 -71.64 -6.72
C ILE A 735 -23.49 -70.74 -6.53
N LEU A 736 -22.60 -71.07 -5.60
CA LEU A 736 -21.39 -70.29 -5.33
C LEU A 736 -20.42 -70.27 -6.53
N MET A 737 -20.22 -71.39 -7.22
CA MET A 737 -19.40 -71.46 -8.44
C MET A 737 -19.99 -70.63 -9.59
N GLN A 738 -21.31 -70.64 -9.73
CA GLN A 738 -21.99 -69.87 -10.78
C GLN A 738 -21.94 -68.36 -10.50
N ILE A 739 -22.02 -67.97 -9.23
CA ILE A 739 -21.81 -66.58 -8.81
C ILE A 739 -20.35 -66.17 -9.01
N ILE A 740 -19.37 -66.95 -8.54
CA ILE A 740 -17.94 -66.62 -8.64
C ILE A 740 -17.48 -66.57 -10.11
N SER A 741 -17.99 -67.46 -10.97
CA SER A 741 -17.69 -67.41 -12.41
C SER A 741 -18.29 -66.19 -13.11
N LEU A 742 -19.49 -65.74 -12.72
CA LEU A 742 -20.07 -64.47 -13.20
C LEU A 742 -19.26 -63.26 -12.71
N TRP A 743 -18.78 -63.30 -11.47
CA TRP A 743 -17.88 -62.28 -10.91
C TRP A 743 -16.55 -62.19 -11.67
N LEU A 744 -15.91 -63.34 -11.95
CA LEU A 744 -14.68 -63.40 -12.74
C LEU A 744 -14.88 -62.94 -14.18
N TYR A 745 -15.99 -63.34 -14.81
CA TYR A 745 -16.33 -62.88 -16.16
C TYR A 745 -16.46 -61.36 -16.22
N TRP A 746 -17.14 -60.76 -15.22
CA TRP A 746 -17.27 -59.31 -15.10
C TRP A 746 -15.91 -58.61 -14.89
N ILE A 747 -15.07 -59.16 -14.04
CA ILE A 747 -13.73 -58.63 -13.72
C ILE A 747 -12.83 -58.69 -14.97
N ILE A 748 -12.83 -59.80 -15.70
CA ILE A 748 -12.06 -59.99 -16.96
C ILE A 748 -12.56 -59.04 -18.06
N TYR A 749 -13.88 -58.87 -18.17
CA TYR A 749 -14.48 -57.91 -19.09
C TYR A 749 -14.08 -56.47 -18.75
N THR A 750 -13.99 -56.13 -17.46
CA THR A 750 -13.62 -54.78 -17.02
C THR A 750 -12.12 -54.50 -17.17
N SER A 751 -11.26 -55.50 -16.94
CA SER A 751 -9.79 -55.36 -17.04
C SER A 751 -9.29 -55.22 -18.48
N THR A 752 -9.98 -55.81 -19.46
CA THR A 752 -9.64 -55.69 -20.88
C THR A 752 -9.89 -54.29 -21.46
N ILE A 753 -10.67 -53.44 -20.79
CA ILE A 753 -11.06 -52.11 -21.29
C ILE A 753 -10.05 -51.00 -20.90
N ARG A 754 -9.26 -51.14 -19.82
CA ARG A 754 -8.41 -50.03 -19.30
C ARG A 754 -7.14 -50.51 -18.59
N TRP A 755 -5.97 -49.99 -19.00
CA TRP A 755 -4.70 -50.15 -18.27
C TRP A 755 -4.70 -49.50 -16.88
N ASN A 756 -5.49 -48.43 -16.66
CA ASN A 756 -5.65 -47.81 -15.35
C ASN A 756 -6.27 -48.75 -14.31
N TYR A 757 -6.89 -49.85 -14.74
CA TYR A 757 -7.53 -50.84 -13.87
C TYR A 757 -6.54 -51.48 -12.88
N PHE A 758 -5.29 -51.73 -13.30
CA PHE A 758 -4.27 -52.36 -12.45
C PHE A 758 -3.62 -51.41 -11.45
N LYS A 759 -3.92 -50.11 -11.50
CA LYS A 759 -3.35 -49.12 -10.57
C LYS A 759 -4.17 -48.99 -9.28
N ASP A 760 -5.43 -49.46 -9.30
CA ASP A 760 -6.34 -49.38 -8.16
C ASP A 760 -6.20 -50.62 -7.27
N TYR A 761 -5.78 -50.41 -6.02
CA TYR A 761 -5.57 -51.48 -5.03
C TYR A 761 -6.82 -52.32 -4.74
N SER A 762 -8.02 -51.71 -4.81
CA SER A 762 -9.28 -52.45 -4.61
C SER A 762 -9.44 -53.59 -5.59
N ASN A 763 -8.99 -53.39 -6.84
CA ASN A 763 -9.14 -54.36 -7.90
C ASN A 763 -8.20 -55.56 -7.68
N GLU A 764 -7.03 -55.34 -7.10
CA GLU A 764 -6.11 -56.41 -6.71
C GLU A 764 -6.69 -57.27 -5.59
N CYS A 765 -7.34 -56.65 -4.59
CA CYS A 765 -8.07 -57.38 -3.54
C CYS A 765 -9.20 -58.24 -4.11
N ASP A 766 -9.98 -57.70 -5.06
CA ASP A 766 -11.05 -58.44 -5.72
C ASP A 766 -10.51 -59.65 -6.50
N TRP A 767 -9.41 -59.49 -7.25
CA TRP A 767 -8.71 -60.60 -7.93
C TRP A 767 -8.20 -61.66 -6.95
N ALA A 768 -7.54 -61.25 -5.87
CA ALA A 768 -7.02 -62.16 -4.87
C ALA A 768 -8.14 -62.95 -4.18
N SER A 769 -9.26 -62.30 -3.86
CA SER A 769 -10.42 -62.96 -3.26
C SER A 769 -11.06 -64.00 -4.20
N ALA A 770 -11.21 -63.66 -5.49
CA ALA A 770 -11.80 -64.55 -6.48
C ALA A 770 -10.94 -65.78 -6.77
N ILE A 771 -9.62 -65.59 -6.94
CA ILE A 771 -8.68 -66.69 -7.18
C ILE A 771 -8.62 -67.65 -5.98
N MET A 772 -8.52 -67.11 -4.76
CA MET A 772 -8.45 -67.96 -3.55
C MET A 772 -9.78 -68.68 -3.29
N SER A 773 -10.93 -68.06 -3.62
CA SER A 773 -12.24 -68.71 -3.53
C SER A 773 -12.36 -69.86 -4.53
N LEU A 774 -11.85 -69.72 -5.74
CA LEU A 774 -11.81 -70.83 -6.72
C LEU A 774 -10.90 -71.97 -6.28
N LEU A 775 -9.71 -71.66 -5.76
CA LEU A 775 -8.77 -72.65 -5.23
C LEU A 775 -9.33 -73.40 -4.02
N PHE A 776 -10.28 -72.82 -3.30
CA PHE A 776 -11.02 -73.49 -2.24
C PHE A 776 -12.11 -74.43 -2.78
N ILE A 777 -12.91 -73.98 -3.74
CA ILE A 777 -14.12 -74.71 -4.17
C ILE A 777 -13.81 -75.82 -5.19
N ILE A 778 -12.88 -75.61 -6.13
CA ILE A 778 -12.58 -76.60 -7.19
C ILE A 778 -12.08 -77.94 -6.59
N PRO A 779 -11.09 -77.97 -5.67
CA PRO A 779 -10.62 -79.22 -5.09
C PRO A 779 -11.67 -79.89 -4.19
N LEU A 780 -12.55 -79.10 -3.57
CA LEU A 780 -13.65 -79.58 -2.73
C LEU A 780 -14.73 -80.28 -3.55
N MET A 781 -15.01 -79.80 -4.77
CA MET A 781 -15.90 -80.48 -5.73
C MET A 781 -15.28 -81.76 -6.29
N LEU A 782 -13.96 -81.81 -6.43
CA LEU A 782 -13.21 -82.97 -6.91
C LEU A 782 -12.85 -83.97 -5.79
N ASN A 783 -13.26 -83.68 -4.55
CA ASN A 783 -12.99 -84.48 -3.35
C ASN A 783 -11.50 -84.84 -3.17
N VAL A 784 -10.62 -83.87 -3.45
CA VAL A 784 -9.17 -84.04 -3.36
C VAL A 784 -8.73 -83.96 -1.89
N GLU A 785 -7.96 -84.94 -1.44
CA GLU A 785 -7.37 -84.93 -0.10
C GLU A 785 -6.19 -83.93 -0.05
N GLY A 786 -6.29 -82.89 0.79
CA GLY A 786 -5.20 -81.94 1.01
C GLY A 786 -5.53 -80.80 1.98
N SER A 787 -4.51 -80.16 2.55
CA SER A 787 -4.70 -79.01 3.45
C SER A 787 -4.67 -77.65 2.72
N LEU A 788 -4.15 -77.62 1.50
CA LEU A 788 -3.91 -76.38 0.73
C LEU A 788 -5.20 -75.66 0.35
N HIS A 789 -6.26 -76.39 -0.01
CA HIS A 789 -7.53 -75.77 -0.37
C HIS A 789 -8.20 -75.11 0.85
N TRP A 790 -8.05 -75.69 2.05
CA TRP A 790 -8.53 -75.08 3.29
C TRP A 790 -7.76 -73.80 3.64
N GLN A 791 -6.45 -73.80 3.48
CA GLN A 791 -5.61 -72.60 3.64
C GLN A 791 -6.03 -71.49 2.66
N ALA A 792 -6.29 -71.85 1.40
CA ALA A 792 -6.81 -70.91 0.40
C ALA A 792 -8.19 -70.37 0.80
N GLY A 793 -9.09 -71.22 1.31
CA GLY A 793 -10.40 -70.80 1.83
C GLY A 793 -10.30 -69.79 2.98
N ALA A 794 -9.43 -70.05 3.97
CA ALA A 794 -9.21 -69.14 5.09
C ALA A 794 -8.72 -67.74 4.63
N VAL A 795 -7.78 -67.71 3.68
CA VAL A 795 -7.30 -66.46 3.06
C VAL A 795 -8.40 -65.79 2.24
N ALA A 796 -9.21 -66.56 1.51
CA ALA A 796 -10.31 -66.06 0.71
C ALA A 796 -11.34 -65.31 1.56
N VAL A 797 -11.79 -65.89 2.69
CA VAL A 797 -12.77 -65.24 3.57
C VAL A 797 -12.21 -63.97 4.22
N LEU A 798 -10.96 -64.00 4.68
CA LEU A 798 -10.32 -62.81 5.24
C LEU A 798 -10.28 -61.66 4.23
N ASN A 799 -9.75 -61.93 3.03
CA ASN A 799 -9.66 -60.94 1.96
C ASN A 799 -11.05 -60.45 1.52
N SER A 800 -12.05 -61.33 1.49
CA SER A 800 -13.41 -60.95 1.06
C SER A 800 -14.11 -60.02 2.07
N TRP A 801 -13.88 -60.19 3.37
CA TRP A 801 -14.39 -59.24 4.39
C TRP A 801 -13.63 -57.91 4.38
N ILE A 802 -12.31 -57.92 4.16
CA ILE A 802 -11.53 -56.69 3.98
C ILE A 802 -11.97 -55.95 2.71
N GLY A 803 -12.20 -56.67 1.61
CA GLY A 803 -12.76 -56.13 0.38
C GLY A 803 -14.12 -55.48 0.60
N PHE A 804 -14.99 -56.12 1.39
CA PHE A 804 -16.30 -55.56 1.76
C PHE A 804 -16.19 -54.21 2.49
N LEU A 805 -15.18 -54.03 3.35
CA LEU A 805 -14.94 -52.76 4.04
C LEU A 805 -14.68 -51.60 3.07
N LEU A 806 -14.06 -51.86 1.90
CA LEU A 806 -13.88 -50.86 0.84
C LEU A 806 -15.20 -50.49 0.15
N TYR A 807 -16.18 -51.39 0.06
CA TYR A 807 -17.52 -51.05 -0.45
C TYR A 807 -18.26 -50.09 0.48
N LEU A 808 -18.00 -50.15 1.79
CA LEU A 808 -18.55 -49.21 2.77
C LEU A 808 -17.98 -47.79 2.66
N GLN A 809 -16.89 -47.60 1.93
CA GLN A 809 -16.27 -46.29 1.70
C GLN A 809 -17.26 -45.26 1.16
N ARG A 810 -18.27 -45.70 0.40
CA ARG A 810 -19.21 -44.80 -0.29
C ARG A 810 -20.36 -44.29 0.57
N PHE A 811 -20.59 -44.86 1.76
CA PHE A 811 -21.63 -44.38 2.67
C PHE A 811 -21.20 -43.13 3.44
N GLU A 812 -22.14 -42.18 3.61
CA GLU A 812 -21.83 -40.88 4.21
C GLU A 812 -21.33 -40.95 5.66
N GLY A 813 -21.85 -41.89 6.47
CA GLY A 813 -21.50 -42.02 7.88
C GLY A 813 -20.22 -42.85 8.12
N VAL A 814 -20.08 -43.98 7.43
CA VAL A 814 -18.98 -44.94 7.65
C VAL A 814 -17.77 -44.65 6.76
N GLY A 815 -17.99 -44.05 5.58
CA GLY A 815 -16.96 -43.90 4.56
C GLY A 815 -15.75 -43.07 4.97
N ILE A 816 -15.95 -42.05 5.82
CA ILE A 816 -14.85 -41.21 6.33
C ILE A 816 -13.86 -42.07 7.14
N TYR A 817 -14.35 -43.02 7.95
CA TYR A 817 -13.50 -43.91 8.73
C TYR A 817 -12.69 -44.86 7.86
N VAL A 818 -13.29 -45.38 6.78
CA VAL A 818 -12.59 -46.23 5.80
C VAL A 818 -11.48 -45.45 5.09
N VAL A 819 -11.74 -44.20 4.70
CA VAL A 819 -10.72 -43.33 4.09
C VAL A 819 -9.60 -43.01 5.08
N MET A 820 -9.92 -42.66 6.33
CA MET A 820 -8.90 -42.43 7.36
C MET A 820 -8.05 -43.68 7.60
N PHE A 821 -8.67 -44.85 7.73
CA PHE A 821 -7.96 -46.12 7.87
C PHE A 821 -7.02 -46.39 6.69
N GLY A 822 -7.47 -46.16 5.45
CA GLY A 822 -6.64 -46.32 4.25
C GLY A 822 -5.43 -45.38 4.21
N GLU A 823 -5.57 -44.12 4.59
CA GLU A 823 -4.42 -43.19 4.63
C GLU A 823 -3.45 -43.56 5.76
N ILE A 824 -3.95 -43.93 6.95
CA ILE A 824 -3.11 -44.40 8.07
C ILE A 824 -2.36 -45.67 7.67
N MET A 825 -2.99 -46.61 6.96
CA MET A 825 -2.32 -47.82 6.48
C MET A 825 -1.22 -47.50 5.47
N LYS A 826 -1.39 -46.50 4.58
CA LYS A 826 -0.33 -46.07 3.67
C LYS A 826 0.85 -45.44 4.42
N THR A 827 0.59 -44.60 5.42
CA THR A 827 1.66 -43.99 6.21
C THR A 827 2.37 -45.04 7.06
N LEU A 828 1.63 -45.96 7.66
CA LEU A 828 2.15 -47.14 8.35
C LEU A 828 3.11 -47.96 7.48
N VAL A 829 2.69 -48.34 6.26
CA VAL A 829 3.53 -49.13 5.35
C VAL A 829 4.80 -48.38 4.97
N ARG A 830 4.72 -47.07 4.67
CA ARG A 830 5.90 -46.25 4.38
C ARG A 830 6.89 -46.21 5.54
N ILE A 831 6.38 -46.07 6.76
CA ILE A 831 7.17 -46.05 7.99
C ILE A 831 7.84 -47.42 8.22
N ILE A 832 7.07 -48.51 8.16
CA ILE A 832 7.60 -49.87 8.35
C ILE A 832 8.73 -50.17 7.35
N MET A 833 8.62 -49.72 6.10
CA MET A 833 9.68 -49.91 5.10
C MET A 833 10.99 -49.19 5.47
N VAL A 834 10.92 -48.00 6.09
CA VAL A 834 12.10 -47.28 6.59
C VAL A 834 12.73 -47.99 7.79
N PHE A 835 11.90 -48.58 8.65
CA PHE A 835 12.34 -49.20 9.90
C PHE A 835 12.60 -50.71 9.81
N LEU A 836 12.33 -51.33 8.66
CA LEU A 836 12.68 -52.73 8.35
C LEU A 836 14.17 -52.99 8.59
N TYR A 837 15.04 -52.03 8.26
CA TYR A 837 16.48 -52.15 8.52
C TYR A 837 16.81 -52.22 10.00
N LEU A 838 16.12 -51.46 10.85
CA LEU A 838 16.32 -51.54 12.29
C LEU A 838 15.79 -52.86 12.84
N LEU A 839 14.63 -53.32 12.36
CA LEU A 839 14.10 -54.63 12.74
C LEU A 839 15.10 -55.74 12.40
N LEU A 840 15.68 -55.70 11.20
CA LEU A 840 16.68 -56.65 10.75
C LEU A 840 17.97 -56.56 11.56
N ALA A 841 18.42 -55.36 11.90
CA ALA A 841 19.61 -55.15 12.71
C ALA A 841 19.47 -55.73 14.13
N PHE A 842 18.37 -55.44 14.82
CA PHE A 842 18.12 -55.98 16.16
C PHE A 842 17.81 -57.48 16.12
N GLY A 843 17.07 -57.97 15.12
CA GLY A 843 16.79 -59.39 14.95
C GLY A 843 18.05 -60.23 14.71
N LEU A 844 18.98 -59.75 13.88
CA LEU A 844 20.26 -60.42 13.71
C LEU A 844 21.14 -60.32 14.96
N ALA A 845 21.08 -59.20 15.69
CA ALA A 845 21.80 -59.03 16.95
C ALA A 845 21.31 -60.01 18.04
N PHE A 846 20.00 -60.16 18.22
CA PHE A 846 19.45 -61.13 19.18
C PHE A 846 19.71 -62.57 18.76
N TYR A 847 19.62 -62.88 17.46
CA TYR A 847 20.00 -64.21 16.94
C TYR A 847 21.45 -64.57 17.30
N ALA A 848 22.38 -63.61 17.14
CA ALA A 848 23.79 -63.84 17.47
C ALA A 848 24.06 -64.00 18.97
N LEU A 849 23.24 -63.38 19.84
CA LEU A 849 23.46 -63.33 21.29
C LEU A 849 22.69 -64.40 22.08
N MET A 850 21.55 -64.87 21.56
CA MET A 850 20.56 -65.71 22.27
C MET A 850 20.62 -67.19 21.84
N LEU A 851 21.82 -67.79 21.87
CA LEU A 851 22.11 -69.11 21.28
C LEU A 851 21.32 -70.31 21.87
N ASN A 852 20.76 -70.18 23.08
CA ASN A 852 20.08 -71.27 23.80
C ASN A 852 18.58 -71.03 23.99
N GLN A 853 17.99 -70.11 23.21
CA GLN A 853 16.57 -69.79 23.27
C GLN A 853 15.89 -70.27 21.99
N GLU A 854 14.80 -71.04 22.15
CA GLU A 854 14.03 -71.62 21.03
C GLU A 854 13.47 -70.52 20.11
N GLU A 855 13.10 -69.39 20.70
CA GLU A 855 12.53 -68.23 20.01
C GLU A 855 13.53 -67.49 19.11
N PHE A 856 14.84 -67.64 19.37
CA PHE A 856 15.92 -66.97 18.62
C PHE A 856 16.81 -67.96 17.87
N GLN A 857 16.40 -69.23 17.76
CA GLN A 857 17.22 -70.30 17.18
C GLN A 857 17.44 -70.16 15.66
N THR A 858 16.48 -69.57 14.94
CA THR A 858 16.61 -69.33 13.50
C THR A 858 16.42 -67.84 13.19
N VAL A 859 17.03 -67.37 12.10
CA VAL A 859 16.92 -65.97 11.69
C VAL A 859 15.46 -65.53 11.48
N PRO A 860 14.58 -66.31 10.80
CA PRO A 860 13.17 -65.93 10.66
C PRO A 860 12.41 -65.87 11.99
N LEU A 861 12.67 -66.80 12.92
CA LEU A 861 12.05 -66.78 14.25
C LEU A 861 12.52 -65.57 15.06
N SER A 862 13.80 -65.24 15.01
CA SER A 862 14.35 -64.05 15.66
C SER A 862 13.76 -62.76 15.10
N LEU A 863 13.62 -62.66 13.78
CA LEU A 863 12.97 -61.50 13.14
C LEU A 863 11.50 -61.39 13.51
N MET A 864 10.78 -62.52 13.60
CA MET A 864 9.39 -62.52 14.03
C MET A 864 9.26 -62.15 15.51
N GLN A 865 10.12 -62.68 16.37
CA GLN A 865 10.12 -62.38 17.80
C GLN A 865 10.46 -60.91 18.05
N THR A 866 11.43 -60.34 17.33
CA THR A 866 11.73 -58.91 17.41
C THR A 866 10.60 -58.03 16.91
N PHE A 867 9.85 -58.48 15.90
CA PHE A 867 8.66 -57.78 15.42
C PHE A 867 7.55 -57.79 16.48
N VAL A 868 7.30 -58.92 17.13
CA VAL A 868 6.35 -59.04 18.26
C VAL A 868 6.78 -58.15 19.43
N MET A 869 8.07 -58.17 19.77
CA MET A 869 8.65 -57.31 20.81
C MET A 869 8.55 -55.81 20.48
N MET A 870 8.57 -55.42 19.19
CA MET A 870 8.40 -54.03 18.74
C MET A 870 6.97 -53.53 19.01
N VAL A 871 5.95 -54.39 18.85
CA VAL A 871 4.54 -54.03 19.11
C VAL A 871 4.28 -53.77 20.60
N GLY A 872 5.13 -54.32 21.48
CA GLY A 872 5.12 -54.05 22.93
C GLY A 872 5.17 -55.30 23.80
N GLU A 873 5.08 -56.50 23.21
CA GLU A 873 5.19 -57.78 23.93
C GLU A 873 6.67 -58.16 24.13
N LEU A 874 7.32 -57.50 25.08
CA LEU A 874 8.76 -57.62 25.31
C LEU A 874 9.21 -58.98 25.89
N ASN A 875 8.30 -59.80 26.42
CA ASN A 875 8.56 -61.09 27.08
C ASN A 875 9.80 -61.08 28.00
N TYR A 876 9.97 -59.99 28.75
CA TYR A 876 11.18 -59.72 29.55
C TYR A 876 11.50 -60.86 30.52
N GLN A 877 10.47 -61.39 31.20
CA GLN A 877 10.63 -62.40 32.23
C GLN A 877 11.18 -63.71 31.66
N ASN A 878 10.57 -64.24 30.60
CA ASN A 878 10.94 -65.54 30.02
C ASN A 878 12.26 -65.45 29.25
N ASN A 879 12.43 -64.40 28.46
CA ASN A 879 13.48 -64.35 27.45
C ASN A 879 14.80 -63.79 28.01
N PHE A 880 14.70 -62.84 28.94
CA PHE A 880 15.86 -62.08 29.42
C PHE A 880 16.15 -62.35 30.91
N LEU A 881 15.14 -62.24 31.79
CA LEU A 881 15.35 -62.35 33.24
C LEU A 881 15.64 -63.79 33.68
N ASP A 882 14.75 -64.73 33.35
CA ASP A 882 14.90 -66.14 33.69
C ASP A 882 16.15 -66.74 33.05
N ALA A 883 16.45 -66.36 31.81
CA ALA A 883 17.63 -66.79 31.08
C ALA A 883 18.93 -66.27 31.74
N TYR A 884 18.90 -65.05 32.29
CA TYR A 884 20.02 -64.48 33.04
C TYR A 884 20.21 -65.15 34.39
N LEU A 885 19.14 -65.31 35.17
CA LEU A 885 19.18 -65.94 36.49
C LEU A 885 19.60 -67.42 36.42
N LYS A 886 19.20 -68.13 35.34
CA LYS A 886 19.57 -69.53 35.08
C LYS A 886 20.97 -69.67 34.41
N ASN A 887 21.73 -68.58 34.26
CA ASN A 887 23.03 -68.54 33.56
C ASN A 887 23.02 -69.16 32.15
N LYS A 888 21.88 -69.09 31.44
CA LYS A 888 21.72 -69.61 30.08
C LYS A 888 22.18 -68.63 29.01
N LEU A 889 22.46 -67.37 29.38
CA LEU A 889 22.93 -66.32 28.49
C LEU A 889 24.47 -66.23 28.49
N PRO A 890 25.15 -66.56 27.38
CA PRO A 890 26.62 -66.49 27.31
C PRO A 890 27.16 -65.06 27.42
N PHE A 891 26.40 -64.06 26.94
CA PHE A 891 26.82 -62.64 26.91
C PHE A 891 25.83 -61.72 27.62
N GLY A 892 25.50 -62.01 28.90
CA GLY A 892 24.46 -61.31 29.65
C GLY A 892 24.51 -59.78 29.57
N LEU A 893 25.64 -59.14 29.93
CA LEU A 893 25.75 -57.68 29.96
C LEU A 893 25.50 -57.04 28.58
N LEU A 894 26.09 -57.60 27.52
CA LEU A 894 25.94 -57.09 26.15
C LEU A 894 24.48 -57.25 25.67
N THR A 895 23.88 -58.42 25.92
CA THR A 895 22.47 -58.68 25.61
C THR A 895 21.54 -57.69 26.30
N TYR A 896 21.77 -57.38 27.58
CA TYR A 896 20.98 -56.36 28.30
C TYR A 896 21.17 -54.95 27.73
N THR A 897 22.38 -54.57 27.34
CA THR A 897 22.61 -53.24 26.73
C THR A 897 21.90 -53.11 25.38
N ILE A 898 21.94 -54.15 24.55
CA ILE A 898 21.24 -54.18 23.26
C ILE A 898 19.73 -54.23 23.46
N PHE A 899 19.24 -54.96 24.47
CA PHE A 899 17.83 -54.97 24.84
C PHE A 899 17.34 -53.59 25.32
N MET A 900 18.09 -52.88 26.18
CA MET A 900 17.73 -51.52 26.60
C MET A 900 17.72 -50.54 25.43
N SER A 901 18.69 -50.66 24.51
CA SER A 901 18.71 -49.89 23.26
C SER A 901 17.47 -50.20 22.41
N PHE A 902 17.13 -51.48 22.26
CA PHE A 902 15.93 -51.91 21.55
C PHE A 902 14.65 -51.31 22.15
N VAL A 903 14.46 -51.37 23.47
CA VAL A 903 13.28 -50.81 24.16
C VAL A 903 13.12 -49.30 23.90
N LEU A 904 14.23 -48.56 23.90
CA LEU A 904 14.23 -47.13 23.61
C LEU A 904 13.86 -46.82 22.15
N PHE A 905 14.51 -47.50 21.20
CA PHE A 905 14.33 -47.18 19.77
C PHE A 905 13.01 -47.71 19.21
N MET A 906 12.59 -48.90 19.62
CA MET A 906 11.46 -49.61 19.02
C MET A 906 10.15 -49.26 19.74
N PRO A 907 9.80 -49.83 20.92
CA PRO A 907 8.55 -49.50 21.60
C PRO A 907 8.36 -48.02 21.92
N ILE A 908 9.40 -47.27 22.30
CA ILE A 908 9.23 -45.89 22.77
C ILE A 908 9.28 -44.90 21.61
N LEU A 909 10.40 -44.82 20.87
CA LEU A 909 10.55 -43.82 19.81
C LEU A 909 9.68 -44.12 18.60
N LEU A 910 9.76 -45.34 18.05
CA LEU A 910 9.05 -45.69 16.82
C LEU A 910 7.53 -45.66 16.99
N VAL A 911 7.00 -46.28 18.04
CA VAL A 911 5.53 -46.33 18.25
C VAL A 911 4.96 -44.93 18.52
N ASN A 912 5.63 -44.10 19.33
CA ASN A 912 5.16 -42.72 19.57
C ASN A 912 5.23 -41.85 18.30
N LEU A 913 6.25 -42.06 17.45
CA LEU A 913 6.33 -41.41 16.14
C LEU A 913 5.17 -41.84 15.24
N MET A 914 4.84 -43.14 15.21
CA MET A 914 3.72 -43.68 14.44
C MET A 914 2.38 -43.10 14.90
N ILE A 915 2.16 -42.99 16.23
CA ILE A 915 0.96 -42.35 16.79
C ILE A 915 0.92 -40.86 16.38
N GLY A 916 2.03 -40.14 16.50
CA GLY A 916 2.10 -38.72 16.13
C GLY A 916 1.78 -38.46 14.66
N LEU A 917 2.32 -39.28 13.75
CA LEU A 917 2.01 -39.20 12.32
C LEU A 917 0.56 -39.56 12.01
N ALA A 918 0.03 -40.63 12.61
CA ALA A 918 -1.37 -41.00 12.45
C ALA A 918 -2.32 -39.89 12.94
N VAL A 919 -2.02 -39.24 14.07
CA VAL A 919 -2.81 -38.09 14.56
C VAL A 919 -2.73 -36.91 13.58
N GLY A 920 -1.56 -36.66 12.99
CA GLY A 920 -1.36 -35.66 11.94
C GLY A 920 -2.22 -35.95 10.70
N ASP A 921 -2.14 -37.17 10.17
CA ASP A 921 -2.91 -37.62 9.01
C ASP A 921 -4.42 -37.53 9.26
N ILE A 922 -4.90 -37.93 10.44
CA ILE A 922 -6.31 -37.82 10.84
C ILE A 922 -6.76 -36.36 10.83
N ALA A 923 -5.97 -35.45 11.40
CA ALA A 923 -6.29 -34.04 11.45
C ALA A 923 -6.35 -33.41 10.04
N GLU A 924 -5.46 -33.80 9.13
CA GLU A 924 -5.46 -33.35 7.74
C GLU A 924 -6.69 -33.89 6.97
N VAL A 925 -6.97 -35.19 7.10
CA VAL A 925 -8.12 -35.82 6.46
C VAL A 925 -9.42 -35.23 6.97
N GLN A 926 -9.57 -34.95 8.27
CA GLN A 926 -10.77 -34.33 8.83
C GLN A 926 -11.03 -32.92 8.30
N ARG A 927 -9.98 -32.10 8.10
CA ARG A 927 -10.12 -30.77 7.48
C ARG A 927 -10.67 -30.86 6.05
N ASN A 928 -10.24 -31.88 5.30
CA ASN A 928 -10.64 -32.09 3.90
C ASN A 928 -11.81 -33.06 3.73
N ALA A 929 -12.31 -33.68 4.82
CA ALA A 929 -13.27 -34.78 4.77
C ALA A 929 -14.59 -34.40 4.11
N ALA A 930 -15.08 -33.19 4.41
CA ALA A 930 -16.33 -32.70 3.82
C ALA A 930 -16.22 -32.58 2.29
N LEU A 931 -15.08 -32.09 1.78
CA LEU A 931 -14.80 -31.97 0.35
C LEU A 931 -14.57 -33.35 -0.27
N LYS A 932 -13.69 -34.18 0.32
CA LYS A 932 -13.36 -35.53 -0.17
C LYS A 932 -14.61 -36.42 -0.25
N ARG A 933 -15.56 -36.24 0.67
CA ARG A 933 -16.88 -36.89 0.65
C ARG A 933 -17.71 -36.47 -0.55
N ILE A 934 -17.89 -35.16 -0.77
CA ILE A 934 -18.71 -34.65 -1.88
C ILE A 934 -18.05 -35.00 -3.23
N ALA A 935 -16.72 -34.93 -3.30
CA ALA A 935 -15.92 -35.33 -4.45
C ALA A 935 -16.18 -36.79 -4.83
N MET A 936 -16.07 -37.72 -3.87
CA MET A 936 -16.31 -39.14 -4.11
C MET A 936 -17.75 -39.44 -4.57
N GLN A 937 -18.74 -38.70 -4.07
CA GLN A 937 -20.12 -38.80 -4.53
C GLN A 937 -20.27 -38.30 -5.98
N ILE A 938 -19.64 -37.17 -6.33
CA ILE A 938 -19.65 -36.62 -7.70
C ILE A 938 -18.94 -37.57 -8.67
N ASP A 939 -17.78 -38.11 -8.29
CA ASP A 939 -17.02 -39.06 -9.11
C ASP A 939 -17.83 -40.33 -9.38
N LEU A 940 -18.57 -40.82 -8.37
CA LEU A 940 -19.49 -41.94 -8.52
C LEU A 940 -20.61 -41.62 -9.53
N HIS A 941 -21.26 -40.48 -9.39
CA HIS A 941 -22.34 -40.08 -10.30
C HIS A 941 -21.81 -39.94 -11.72
N THR A 942 -20.66 -39.30 -11.92
CA THR A 942 -20.00 -39.15 -13.22
C THR A 942 -19.68 -40.52 -13.84
N ALA A 943 -19.07 -41.42 -13.08
CA ALA A 943 -18.72 -42.76 -13.56
C ALA A 943 -19.93 -43.65 -13.87
N LEU A 944 -21.07 -43.42 -13.20
CA LEU A 944 -22.34 -44.09 -13.49
C LEU A 944 -23.01 -43.51 -14.73
N GLU A 945 -23.06 -42.19 -14.88
CA GLU A 945 -23.70 -41.53 -16.02
C GLU A 945 -22.98 -41.83 -17.33
N ASP A 946 -21.65 -41.94 -17.33
CA ASP A 946 -20.86 -42.40 -18.49
C ASP A 946 -21.27 -43.79 -18.99
N LYS A 947 -21.85 -44.63 -18.12
CA LYS A 947 -22.26 -46.00 -18.43
C LYS A 947 -23.77 -46.14 -18.70
N LEU A 948 -24.58 -45.13 -18.37
CA LEU A 948 -26.04 -45.20 -18.47
C LEU A 948 -26.54 -44.72 -19.84
N PRO A 949 -27.58 -45.36 -20.42
CA PRO A 949 -28.12 -44.93 -21.70
C PRO A 949 -28.75 -43.53 -21.66
N TYR A 950 -28.58 -42.76 -22.74
CA TYR A 950 -29.10 -41.40 -22.86
C TYR A 950 -30.63 -41.30 -22.67
N TRP A 951 -31.41 -42.28 -23.15
CA TRP A 951 -32.87 -42.30 -22.98
C TRP A 951 -33.30 -42.39 -21.51
N PHE A 952 -32.51 -43.09 -20.69
CA PHE A 952 -32.74 -43.23 -19.26
C PHE A 952 -32.41 -41.92 -18.54
N MET A 953 -31.29 -41.29 -18.90
CA MET A 953 -30.89 -39.98 -18.38
C MET A 953 -31.94 -38.90 -18.65
N LYS A 954 -32.43 -38.80 -19.89
CA LYS A 954 -33.48 -37.82 -20.25
C LYS A 954 -34.78 -38.01 -19.46
N ARG A 955 -35.08 -39.23 -19.00
CA ARG A 955 -36.27 -39.53 -18.19
C ARG A 955 -36.07 -39.18 -16.71
N VAL A 956 -34.85 -39.31 -16.23
CA VAL A 956 -34.47 -39.12 -14.82
C VAL A 956 -34.17 -37.65 -14.50
N ASP A 957 -33.56 -36.93 -15.44
CA ASP A 957 -33.21 -35.51 -15.29
C ASP A 957 -34.45 -34.62 -15.39
N LYS A 958 -34.99 -34.26 -14.21
CA LYS A 958 -36.03 -33.24 -14.04
C LYS A 958 -35.44 -31.82 -14.10
N PRO A 959 -36.09 -30.88 -14.81
CA PRO A 959 -35.59 -29.51 -14.95
C PRO A 959 -35.72 -28.66 -13.67
N SER A 960 -36.64 -29.03 -12.77
CA SER A 960 -36.89 -28.34 -11.50
C SER A 960 -37.24 -29.30 -10.39
N VAL A 961 -36.79 -29.00 -9.17
CA VAL A 961 -37.17 -29.72 -7.95
C VAL A 961 -37.94 -28.77 -7.05
N ILE A 962 -39.20 -29.10 -6.77
CA ILE A 962 -40.08 -28.31 -5.91
C ILE A 962 -40.14 -28.99 -4.54
N ILE A 963 -39.87 -28.22 -3.48
CA ILE A 963 -39.91 -28.71 -2.10
C ILE A 963 -40.90 -27.87 -1.31
N TYR A 964 -41.82 -28.54 -0.62
CA TYR A 964 -42.78 -27.94 0.29
C TYR A 964 -42.28 -28.13 1.74
N PRO A 965 -41.73 -27.10 2.41
CA PRO A 965 -41.17 -27.23 3.76
C PRO A 965 -42.24 -27.62 4.79
N ASN A 966 -43.46 -27.13 4.59
CA ASN A 966 -44.55 -27.20 5.57
C ASN A 966 -45.48 -28.40 5.37
N ARG A 967 -45.31 -29.19 4.29
CA ARG A 967 -46.04 -30.45 4.10
C ARG A 967 -45.30 -31.59 4.78
N LYS A 968 -45.91 -32.17 5.81
CA LYS A 968 -45.47 -33.46 6.37
C LYS A 968 -45.73 -34.56 5.33
N CYS A 969 -44.69 -35.10 4.71
CA CYS A 969 -44.80 -36.24 3.80
C CYS A 969 -45.37 -37.47 4.55
N SER A 970 -46.45 -38.08 4.02
CA SER A 970 -47.17 -39.20 4.66
C SER A 970 -46.56 -40.59 4.39
N ARG A 971 -45.35 -40.67 3.82
CA ARG A 971 -44.65 -41.94 3.64
C ARG A 971 -43.49 -42.02 4.62
N VAL A 972 -43.76 -42.58 5.79
CA VAL A 972 -42.74 -43.10 6.69
C VAL A 972 -42.02 -44.24 5.97
N SER A 973 -40.89 -43.93 5.36
CA SER A 973 -39.80 -44.89 5.23
C SER A 973 -38.75 -44.49 6.26
N HIS A 974 -38.29 -45.43 7.08
CA HIS A 974 -37.36 -45.23 8.19
C HIS A 974 -35.97 -44.63 7.83
N PHE A 975 -35.78 -44.08 6.63
CA PHE A 975 -34.51 -43.53 6.15
C PHE A 975 -34.41 -41.99 6.23
N GLU A 976 -35.46 -41.26 6.58
CA GLU A 976 -35.46 -39.78 6.57
C GLU A 976 -34.96 -39.11 7.87
N THR A 977 -34.72 -39.85 8.95
CA THR A 977 -34.31 -39.29 10.25
C THR A 977 -32.87 -38.76 10.30
N ASN A 978 -32.02 -39.02 9.29
CA ASN A 978 -30.62 -38.60 9.31
C ASN A 978 -30.35 -37.25 8.60
N SER A 979 -31.35 -36.60 8.01
CA SER A 979 -31.16 -35.32 7.31
C SER A 979 -30.95 -34.12 8.25
N VAL A 980 -31.37 -34.21 9.51
CA VAL A 980 -31.28 -33.11 10.50
C VAL A 980 -29.86 -32.98 11.09
N VAL A 981 -29.07 -34.06 11.09
CA VAL A 981 -27.69 -34.08 11.63
C VAL A 981 -26.69 -33.34 10.72
N TRP A 982 -27.05 -33.12 9.45
CA TRP A 982 -26.23 -32.42 8.46
C TRP A 982 -25.94 -30.94 8.78
N SER A 983 -26.69 -30.33 9.70
CA SER A 983 -26.61 -28.89 9.98
C SER A 983 -25.67 -28.50 11.13
N ARG A 984 -25.40 -29.38 12.11
CA ARG A 984 -24.66 -29.01 13.33
C ARG A 984 -23.15 -29.30 13.30
N LEU A 985 -22.65 -30.14 12.39
CA LEU A 985 -21.27 -30.62 12.43
C LEU A 985 -20.29 -29.91 11.48
N GLN A 986 -20.72 -28.95 10.66
CA GLN A 986 -19.86 -28.28 9.65
C GLN A 986 -19.34 -26.87 10.03
N VAL A 987 -19.59 -26.38 11.25
CA VAL A 987 -19.36 -24.95 11.60
C VAL A 987 -17.93 -24.60 12.07
N LYS A 988 -16.96 -25.52 12.09
CA LYS A 988 -15.63 -25.23 12.70
C LYS A 988 -14.38 -25.30 11.81
N SER A 989 -14.49 -25.29 10.49
CA SER A 989 -13.31 -25.25 9.61
C SER A 989 -13.37 -24.16 8.53
N GLN A 990 -13.40 -22.89 8.95
CA GLN A 990 -13.37 -21.75 8.03
C GLN A 990 -12.61 -20.60 8.69
N HIS A 991 -11.28 -20.52 8.50
CA HIS A 991 -10.58 -19.30 8.89
C HIS A 991 -9.37 -18.91 8.01
N CYS A 992 -8.67 -19.84 7.35
CA CYS A 992 -7.48 -19.45 6.57
C CYS A 992 -7.76 -18.84 5.18
N THR A 993 -8.71 -19.37 4.40
CA THR A 993 -8.90 -18.92 3.00
C THR A 993 -9.49 -17.52 2.87
N LYS A 994 -10.37 -17.14 3.82
CA LYS A 994 -11.03 -15.83 3.81
C LYS A 994 -10.05 -14.65 3.93
N ILE A 995 -8.93 -14.83 4.64
CA ILE A 995 -7.95 -13.76 4.86
C ILE A 995 -7.14 -13.50 3.58
N GLU A 996 -6.71 -14.55 2.88
CA GLU A 996 -5.97 -14.42 1.62
C GLU A 996 -6.80 -13.74 0.53
N ASP A 997 -8.09 -14.09 0.43
CA ASP A 997 -9.00 -13.47 -0.53
C ASP A 997 -9.27 -11.99 -0.19
N GLU A 998 -9.43 -11.64 1.09
CA GLU A 998 -9.53 -10.25 1.51
C GLU A 998 -8.24 -9.45 1.29
N LEU A 999 -7.06 -10.06 1.47
CA LEU A 999 -5.78 -9.42 1.13
C LEU A 999 -5.64 -9.17 -0.36
N LYS A 1000 -6.07 -10.11 -1.22
CA LYS A 1000 -6.10 -9.90 -2.68
C LYS A 1000 -7.06 -8.77 -3.06
N LYS A 1001 -8.25 -8.71 -2.45
CA LYS A 1001 -9.22 -7.61 -2.65
C LYS A 1001 -8.62 -6.26 -2.23
N GLN A 1002 -7.97 -6.20 -1.06
CA GLN A 1002 -7.28 -5.00 -0.56
C GLN A 1002 -6.17 -4.56 -1.53
N LYS A 1003 -5.33 -5.48 -2.00
CA LYS A 1003 -4.25 -5.17 -2.97
C LYS A 1003 -4.80 -4.58 -4.27
N TYR A 1004 -5.88 -5.14 -4.81
CA TYR A 1004 -6.51 -4.62 -6.02
C TYR A 1004 -7.06 -3.20 -5.79
N ARG A 1005 -7.79 -2.97 -4.70
CA ARG A 1005 -8.30 -1.64 -4.32
C ARG A 1005 -7.19 -0.62 -4.15
N MET A 1006 -6.07 -0.99 -3.52
CA MET A 1006 -4.92 -0.10 -3.38
C MET A 1006 -4.29 0.28 -4.73
N LYS A 1007 -4.16 -0.68 -5.65
CA LYS A 1007 -3.63 -0.41 -7.00
C LYS A 1007 -4.51 0.56 -7.77
N GLU A 1008 -5.83 0.38 -7.69
CA GLU A 1008 -6.79 1.29 -8.32
C GLU A 1008 -6.74 2.69 -7.71
N MET A 1009 -6.74 2.80 -6.37
CA MET A 1009 -6.60 4.07 -5.67
C MET A 1009 -5.30 4.80 -6.05
N SER A 1010 -4.17 4.09 -6.13
CA SER A 1010 -2.88 4.67 -6.55
C SER A 1010 -2.94 5.26 -7.95
N ASN A 1011 -3.52 4.54 -8.92
CA ASN A 1011 -3.68 5.03 -10.28
C ASN A 1011 -4.59 6.26 -10.36
N THR A 1012 -5.69 6.27 -9.58
CA THR A 1012 -6.59 7.44 -9.52
C THR A 1012 -5.91 8.65 -8.87
N LEU A 1013 -5.12 8.43 -7.83
CA LEU A 1013 -4.38 9.49 -7.13
C LEU A 1013 -3.33 10.12 -8.03
N GLU A 1014 -2.63 9.32 -8.84
CA GLU A 1014 -1.65 9.84 -9.82
C GLU A 1014 -2.33 10.71 -10.89
N LYS A 1015 -3.48 10.28 -11.43
CA LYS A 1015 -4.31 11.07 -12.35
C LYS A 1015 -4.74 12.40 -11.68
N GLN A 1016 -5.24 12.34 -10.46
CA GLN A 1016 -5.69 13.52 -9.70
C GLN A 1016 -4.54 14.48 -9.37
N HIS A 1017 -3.37 13.96 -9.00
CA HIS A 1017 -2.17 14.76 -8.73
C HIS A 1017 -1.72 15.56 -9.96
N ASN A 1018 -1.75 14.93 -11.13
CA ASN A 1018 -1.41 15.61 -12.39
C ASN A 1018 -2.43 16.72 -12.72
N LEU A 1019 -3.72 16.51 -12.41
CA LEU A 1019 -4.74 17.55 -12.54
C LEU A 1019 -4.59 18.66 -11.51
N LEU A 1020 -4.27 18.35 -10.26
CA LEU A 1020 -4.03 19.34 -9.20
C LEU A 1020 -2.80 20.20 -9.50
N LYS A 1021 -1.71 19.61 -10.02
CA LYS A 1021 -0.56 20.37 -10.54
C LYS A 1021 -1.00 21.37 -11.60
N LEU A 1022 -1.86 20.95 -12.52
CA LEU A 1022 -2.41 21.82 -13.56
C LEU A 1022 -3.29 22.93 -12.98
N ILE A 1023 -4.09 22.64 -11.94
CA ILE A 1023 -4.94 23.64 -11.25
C ILE A 1023 -4.07 24.64 -10.48
N ILE A 1024 -3.10 24.19 -9.69
CA ILE A 1024 -2.19 25.07 -8.92
C ILE A 1024 -1.42 25.99 -9.88
N GLN A 1025 -0.96 25.47 -11.01
CA GLN A 1025 -0.33 26.27 -12.06
C GLN A 1025 -1.25 27.36 -12.64
N LYS A 1026 -2.56 27.26 -12.44
CA LYS A 1026 -3.59 28.12 -13.05
C LYS A 1026 -4.49 28.86 -12.06
N MET A 1027 -4.33 28.64 -10.76
CA MET A 1027 -5.13 29.33 -9.75
C MET A 1027 -4.76 30.81 -9.78
N GLU A 1028 -5.71 31.67 -10.17
CA GLU A 1028 -5.54 33.12 -10.16
C GLU A 1028 -5.57 33.62 -8.71
N ILE A 1029 -4.44 33.56 -8.03
CA ILE A 1029 -4.26 34.17 -6.72
C ILE A 1029 -4.10 35.69 -6.95
N THR A 1030 -5.22 36.38 -7.12
CA THR A 1030 -5.25 37.84 -7.27
C THR A 1030 -5.39 38.55 -5.93
N THR A 1031 -5.99 37.90 -4.93
CA THR A 1031 -6.26 38.51 -3.61
C THR A 1031 -5.17 38.25 -2.57
N GLU A 1032 -4.40 37.15 -2.67
CA GLU A 1032 -3.27 36.92 -1.73
C GLU A 1032 -1.93 37.47 -2.23
N ALA A 1033 -1.90 37.99 -3.46
CA ALA A 1033 -0.66 38.51 -4.07
C ALA A 1033 -0.43 40.01 -3.83
N ASP A 1034 -1.47 40.82 -3.57
CA ASP A 1034 -1.32 42.30 -3.54
C ASP A 1034 -2.23 43.06 -2.53
N GLU A 1035 -2.85 42.43 -1.54
CA GLU A 1035 -3.54 43.17 -0.46
C GLU A 1035 -2.81 43.05 0.88
N TYR A 1036 -2.20 44.19 1.26
CA TYR A 1036 -1.67 44.62 2.57
C TYR A 1036 -0.15 44.62 2.78
N ASP A 1037 0.54 45.53 2.09
CA ASP A 1037 1.73 46.22 2.62
C ASP A 1037 1.39 47.71 2.88
N GLY A 1038 1.16 48.06 4.14
CA GLY A 1038 1.07 49.45 4.63
C GLY A 1038 -0.24 49.80 5.38
N PRO A 1039 -0.18 50.49 6.55
CA PRO A 1039 -1.38 50.90 7.27
C PRO A 1039 -2.01 52.15 6.63
N VAL A 1040 -3.25 52.03 6.14
CA VAL A 1040 -4.09 53.17 5.73
C VAL A 1040 -4.77 53.77 6.97
N ASN A 1041 -4.54 55.06 7.19
CA ASN A 1041 -5.24 55.88 8.19
C ASN A 1041 -6.71 56.08 7.77
N LEU A 1042 -7.67 55.53 8.53
CA LEU A 1042 -9.08 55.92 8.43
C LEU A 1042 -9.67 56.21 9.81
N ARG A 1043 -10.04 57.49 9.94
CA ARG A 1043 -10.59 58.20 11.08
C ARG A 1043 -12.10 57.95 11.16
N GLY A 1044 -12.61 57.55 12.32
CA GLY A 1044 -13.86 58.08 12.88
C GLY A 1044 -15.18 57.32 12.64
N ARG A 1045 -15.63 56.66 13.73
CA ARG A 1045 -17.00 56.37 14.23
C ARG A 1045 -16.96 54.93 14.80
N LEU A 1046 -17.23 54.58 16.06
CA LEU A 1046 -18.03 55.17 17.15
C LEU A 1046 -17.51 54.55 18.49
N TRP A 1047 -17.51 55.30 19.59
CA TRP A 1047 -17.29 54.81 20.99
C TRP A 1047 -18.58 54.17 21.58
N PRO A 1048 -18.64 53.61 22.84
CA PRO A 1048 -17.63 53.48 23.92
C PRO A 1048 -17.59 52.10 24.66
N SER A 1049 -16.45 51.74 25.30
CA SER A 1049 -16.38 51.34 26.74
C SER A 1049 -14.99 50.80 27.14
N LEU A 1050 -14.57 51.13 28.36
CA LEU A 1050 -13.24 51.02 28.97
C LEU A 1050 -12.69 49.59 29.16
N SER A 1051 -11.38 49.42 28.93
CA SER A 1051 -10.42 48.88 29.92
C SER A 1051 -8.97 48.94 29.41
N TYR A 1052 -8.06 49.39 30.28
CA TYR A 1052 -6.63 49.63 30.08
C TYR A 1052 -5.83 48.38 29.67
N VAL A 1053 -5.15 48.42 28.51
CA VAL A 1053 -3.95 47.63 28.20
C VAL A 1053 -2.98 48.45 27.33
N LYS A 1054 -1.74 48.63 27.82
CA LYS A 1054 -0.58 49.22 27.12
C LYS A 1054 0.27 48.10 26.46
N PRO A 1055 1.25 48.44 25.58
CA PRO A 1055 1.37 47.88 24.23
C PRO A 1055 2.17 46.56 24.15
N ARG A 1056 1.74 45.67 23.24
CA ARG A 1056 2.55 44.54 22.77
C ARG A 1056 3.55 45.04 21.73
N THR A 1057 4.82 44.80 22.03
CA THR A 1057 5.97 44.96 21.14
C THR A 1057 5.83 44.08 19.90
N THR A 1058 6.09 44.72 18.76
CA THR A 1058 6.13 44.15 17.42
C THR A 1058 7.31 43.19 17.27
N VAL A 1059 7.03 41.88 17.27
CA VAL A 1059 7.94 40.85 16.74
C VAL A 1059 7.62 40.67 15.26
N SER A 1060 8.63 40.87 14.42
CA SER A 1060 8.61 40.63 12.98
C SER A 1060 8.15 39.22 12.64
N LYS A 1061 7.00 39.08 11.97
CA LYS A 1061 6.40 37.80 11.54
C LYS A 1061 6.93 37.24 10.21
N TRP A 1062 8.05 37.73 9.68
CA TRP A 1062 8.56 37.36 8.34
C TRP A 1062 9.70 36.32 8.30
N VAL A 1063 10.05 35.70 9.43
CA VAL A 1063 11.18 34.74 9.50
C VAL A 1063 10.80 33.24 9.41
N PRO A 1064 9.56 32.76 9.68
CA PRO A 1064 9.27 31.32 9.55
C PRO A 1064 9.02 30.81 8.12
N LEU A 1065 8.43 31.62 7.24
CA LEU A 1065 7.99 31.18 5.89
C LEU A 1065 9.13 31.00 4.88
N MET A 1066 10.25 31.71 5.05
CA MET A 1066 11.48 31.49 4.28
C MET A 1066 12.25 30.23 4.71
N LYS A 1067 11.91 29.65 5.87
CA LYS A 1067 12.55 28.44 6.41
C LYS A 1067 11.83 27.15 5.98
N GLU A 1068 10.54 27.20 5.65
CA GLU A 1068 9.79 26.05 5.14
C GLU A 1068 9.90 25.84 3.63
N ARG A 1069 10.01 26.91 2.82
CA ARG A 1069 10.27 26.76 1.36
C ARG A 1069 11.68 26.21 1.05
N LYS A 1070 12.66 26.40 1.92
CA LYS A 1070 14.02 25.85 1.76
C LYS A 1070 14.15 24.36 2.13
N LYS A 1071 13.23 23.79 2.91
CA LYS A 1071 13.26 22.35 3.28
C LYS A 1071 12.67 21.44 2.21
N ASN A 1072 11.67 21.90 1.44
CA ASN A 1072 11.02 21.05 0.43
C ASN A 1072 11.77 20.95 -0.92
N ILE A 1073 12.75 21.81 -1.17
CA ILE A 1073 13.59 21.74 -2.40
C ILE A 1073 14.80 20.80 -2.20
N LEU A 1074 15.17 20.49 -0.97
CA LEU A 1074 16.31 19.60 -0.64
C LEU A 1074 15.92 18.12 -0.43
N HIS A 1075 14.63 17.77 -0.48
CA HIS A 1075 14.17 16.37 -0.38
C HIS A 1075 13.85 15.72 -1.75
N LEU A 1076 14.10 16.42 -2.86
CA LEU A 1076 13.91 15.94 -4.24
C LEU A 1076 15.24 15.70 -4.99
N PHE A 1077 16.37 15.88 -4.32
CA PHE A 1077 17.70 15.46 -4.82
C PHE A 1077 18.46 14.71 -3.72
N SER A 1078 17.84 13.63 -3.24
CA SER A 1078 18.49 12.45 -2.63
C SER A 1078 17.83 11.20 -3.15
#